data_AF-A0A937SVI5-F1
#
_entry.id   AF-A0A937SVI5-F1
#
_cell.length_a   1.000
_cell.length_b   1.000
_cell.length_c   1.000
_cell.angle_alpha   90.00
_cell.angle_beta   90.00
_cell.angle_gamma   90.00
#
_symmetry.space_group_name_H-M   'P 1'
#
loop_
_entity.id
_entity.type
_entity.pdbx_description
1 polymer ?
#
loop_
_entity_poly.entity_id
_entity_poly.type
_entity_poly.pdbx_seq_one_letter_code
_entity_poly.pdbx_strand_id
1 'polypeptide(L)'
;MIRTTRFFLVLPAKGLIDYTELADSARLLVDAARNQAHSFLGRNVEVLAVDVLERLISHLGDRKLPPISGFLARNYIFMNAGCLLSDAPPFAELLKQARHSRFAWIGEKSSEEANAFAISLRLPAAGLFALIKRFRPFWHVLARLTACADDVVDTLAPIFQIHFISPGPSSIENSPAMAQVKGTKSRRWANSPSYLNTAMREILSNPQDPRRIGRDPVHMLNALLAQRDVSQVPWVFNTLVNEIEYRQGHVNPQSFPPEIHLSPTGVCNLECRFCSYTHDIARSNFVNLEKVANIDALRNVQTFRLSAGLGEPTINKHLPAIIEYITNRFPHLGLNLFTNGLLLNRPGILEALIERVRWVNVSLNAATRATWREMCKNDQFDLVCHNVSELHREKHFRGSLWPLVYGSMVLTGSNIADLPRMPALCRELGVDRFTVFPFFALGYGGPEKYGAEMTLEAYRDRYDAIYGETVNEAKAHSISIELPPPADQTQVFFGSELRSLYDFARIEANEWPMGRFLTGLNFDQPPSTYCHFLWRCATIESTNNTGHSQDETHFLYPCLGPLSSVDISRQTGFRFPDINGFLELWQNPVFTYLRKAQHEDGVCEVCDICRRKDTRNPSEFALLERVVGQFAKKWH
;
A
#
# COMPACT_ATOMS: atom_id res chain seq x y z
N MET A 1 22.45 -0.39 27.38
CA MET A 1 21.62 -1.63 27.35
C MET A 1 21.79 -2.41 26.06
N ILE A 2 21.63 -1.77 24.90
CA ILE A 2 21.82 -2.39 23.58
C ILE A 2 23.26 -2.93 23.42
N ARG A 3 24.30 -2.28 23.98
CA ARG A 3 25.72 -2.68 23.87
C ARG A 3 26.05 -4.13 24.28
N THR A 4 25.26 -4.77 25.15
CA THR A 4 25.48 -6.17 25.60
C THR A 4 24.40 -7.14 25.10
N THR A 5 23.64 -6.75 24.08
CA THR A 5 22.56 -7.55 23.47
C THR A 5 23.07 -8.18 22.17
N ARG A 6 22.75 -9.46 21.95
CA ARG A 6 22.94 -10.14 20.66
C ARG A 6 21.66 -10.07 19.84
N PHE A 7 21.80 -9.83 18.54
CA PHE A 7 20.70 -9.66 17.60
C PHE A 7 20.78 -10.72 16.52
N PHE A 8 19.65 -11.36 16.25
CA PHE A 8 19.53 -12.43 15.26
C PHE A 8 18.42 -12.08 14.27
N LEU A 9 18.77 -12.07 12.98
CA LEU A 9 17.82 -12.20 11.90
C LEU A 9 17.53 -13.68 11.71
N VAL A 10 16.28 -14.07 11.83
CA VAL A 10 15.82 -15.45 11.74
C VAL A 10 15.09 -15.64 10.43
N LEU A 11 15.55 -16.59 9.63
CA LEU A 11 14.99 -16.90 8.32
C LEU A 11 14.50 -18.35 8.30
N PRO A 12 13.24 -18.60 7.89
CA PRO A 12 12.75 -19.96 7.70
C PRO A 12 13.51 -20.64 6.55
N ALA A 13 13.80 -21.92 6.72
CA ALA A 13 14.54 -22.74 5.77
C ALA A 13 14.09 -24.21 5.86
N LYS A 14 14.34 -24.99 4.80
CA LYS A 14 14.20 -26.44 4.81
C LYS A 14 15.56 -27.10 5.01
N GLY A 15 15.78 -27.70 6.18
CA GLY A 15 17.05 -28.33 6.54
C GLY A 15 18.17 -27.34 6.92
N LEU A 16 19.41 -27.82 6.83
CA LEU A 16 20.61 -27.01 7.10
C LEU A 16 21.07 -26.32 5.83
N ILE A 17 21.31 -25.01 5.92
CA ILE A 17 21.74 -24.18 4.80
C ILE A 17 23.15 -23.67 5.06
N ASP A 18 24.00 -23.68 4.02
CA ASP A 18 25.30 -23.03 4.00
C ASP A 18 25.25 -21.80 3.08
N TYR A 19 25.62 -20.64 3.61
CA TYR A 19 25.67 -19.38 2.88
C TYR A 19 26.59 -19.43 1.64
N THR A 20 27.64 -20.24 1.68
CA THR A 20 28.56 -20.41 0.55
C THR A 20 27.97 -21.23 -0.59
N GLU A 21 26.94 -22.04 -0.30
CA GLU A 21 26.23 -22.87 -1.27
C GLU A 21 24.92 -22.24 -1.74
N LEU A 22 24.48 -21.14 -1.12
CA LEU A 22 23.29 -20.41 -1.54
C LEU A 22 23.45 -19.87 -2.97
N ALA A 23 22.38 -19.99 -3.75
CA ALA A 23 22.26 -19.26 -5.00
C ALA A 23 22.45 -17.75 -4.75
N ASP A 24 23.07 -17.07 -5.70
CA ASP A 24 23.41 -15.66 -5.56
C ASP A 24 22.18 -14.78 -5.27
N SER A 25 21.01 -15.10 -5.85
CA SER A 25 19.75 -14.37 -5.61
C SER A 25 19.34 -14.41 -4.14
N ALA A 26 19.36 -15.60 -3.54
CA ALA A 26 19.08 -15.78 -2.12
C ALA A 26 20.11 -15.07 -1.25
N ARG A 27 21.40 -15.22 -1.58
CA ARG A 27 22.51 -14.60 -0.84
C ARG A 27 22.39 -13.07 -0.80
N LEU A 28 22.11 -12.44 -1.94
CA LEU A 28 21.94 -10.99 -2.06
C LEU A 28 20.75 -10.48 -1.24
N LEU A 29 19.61 -11.17 -1.25
CA LEU A 29 18.45 -10.79 -0.42
C LEU A 29 18.74 -10.93 1.08
N VAL A 30 19.44 -11.99 1.49
CA VAL A 30 19.90 -12.16 2.87
C VAL A 30 20.84 -11.02 3.27
N ASP A 31 21.78 -10.67 2.41
CA ASP A 31 22.73 -9.59 2.67
C ASP A 31 22.03 -8.25 2.80
N ALA A 32 21.07 -7.96 1.91
CA ALA A 32 20.27 -6.74 2.00
C ALA A 32 19.46 -6.68 3.30
N ALA A 33 18.79 -7.76 3.68
CA ALA A 33 18.07 -7.86 4.95
C ALA A 33 19.00 -7.65 6.16
N ARG A 34 20.17 -8.28 6.14
CA ARG A 34 21.18 -8.14 7.20
C ARG A 34 21.73 -6.71 7.28
N ASN A 35 22.01 -6.08 6.14
CA ASN A 35 22.50 -4.71 6.05
C ASN A 35 21.46 -3.71 6.55
N GLN A 36 20.19 -3.92 6.22
CA GLN A 36 19.09 -3.11 6.71
C GLN A 36 18.94 -3.24 8.23
N ALA A 37 18.99 -4.47 8.76
CA ALA A 37 18.97 -4.72 10.20
C ALA A 37 20.17 -4.04 10.90
N HIS A 38 21.36 -4.09 10.29
CA HIS A 38 22.54 -3.37 10.77
C HIS A 38 22.30 -1.86 10.80
N SER A 39 21.70 -1.29 9.75
CA SER A 39 21.39 0.15 9.66
C SER A 39 20.52 0.60 10.84
N PHE A 40 19.47 -0.16 11.18
CA PHE A 40 18.60 0.15 12.32
C PHE A 40 19.30 0.06 13.68
N LEU A 41 20.27 -0.84 13.83
CA LEU A 41 20.88 -1.17 15.13
C LEU A 41 22.27 -0.56 15.35
N GLY A 42 22.90 -0.05 14.28
CA GLY A 42 24.27 0.45 14.25
C GLY A 42 25.32 -0.62 14.62
N ARG A 43 25.07 -1.89 14.29
CA ARG A 43 25.92 -3.04 14.67
C ARG A 43 25.63 -4.29 13.85
N ASN A 44 26.54 -5.24 13.89
CA ASN A 44 26.37 -6.54 13.23
C ASN A 44 25.18 -7.34 13.78
N VAL A 45 24.44 -7.95 12.86
CA VAL A 45 23.31 -8.85 13.12
C VAL A 45 23.69 -10.22 12.58
N GLU A 46 23.56 -11.24 13.43
CA GLU A 46 23.81 -12.63 13.06
C GLU A 46 22.59 -13.20 12.33
N VAL A 47 22.80 -14.10 11.38
CA VAL A 47 21.71 -14.70 10.59
C VAL A 47 21.57 -16.17 10.95
N LEU A 48 20.36 -16.57 11.34
CA LEU A 48 20.01 -17.94 11.69
C LEU A 48 19.04 -18.51 10.66
N ALA A 49 19.36 -19.68 10.12
CA ALA A 49 18.42 -20.51 9.39
C ALA A 49 17.66 -21.41 10.38
N VAL A 50 16.34 -21.43 10.29
CA VAL A 50 15.47 -22.21 11.18
C VAL A 50 14.55 -23.11 10.39
N ASP A 51 14.64 -24.41 10.66
CA ASP A 51 13.66 -25.41 10.26
C ASP A 51 12.85 -25.80 11.50
N VAL A 52 11.61 -25.31 11.55
CA VAL A 52 10.71 -25.53 12.69
C VAL A 52 10.23 -26.97 12.76
N LEU A 53 10.04 -27.63 11.60
CA LEU A 53 9.51 -28.98 11.51
C LEU A 53 10.53 -29.99 12.03
N GLU A 54 11.76 -29.89 11.54
CA GLU A 54 12.87 -30.75 11.95
C GLU A 54 13.55 -30.27 13.26
N ARG A 55 13.10 -29.13 13.80
CA ARG A 55 13.70 -28.45 14.97
C ARG A 55 15.21 -28.27 14.81
N LEU A 56 15.62 -27.78 13.64
CA LEU A 56 17.01 -27.46 13.31
C LEU A 56 17.22 -25.94 13.35
N ILE A 57 18.38 -25.54 13.86
CA ILE A 57 18.84 -24.16 13.85
C ILE A 57 20.33 -24.14 13.57
N SER A 58 20.75 -23.27 12.65
CA SER A 58 22.16 -23.13 12.27
C SER A 58 22.50 -21.68 11.97
N HIS A 59 23.75 -21.30 12.19
CA HIS A 59 24.24 -20.05 11.67
C HIS A 59 24.40 -20.17 10.15
N LEU A 60 23.91 -19.18 9.41
CA LEU A 60 23.86 -19.29 7.95
C LEU A 60 25.28 -19.39 7.34
N GLY A 61 26.34 -18.95 8.03
CA GLY A 61 27.71 -18.90 7.48
C GLY A 61 28.59 -20.14 7.55
N ASP A 62 28.30 -21.16 8.37
CA ASP A 62 29.25 -22.27 8.58
C ASP A 62 28.62 -23.62 8.95
N ARG A 63 27.30 -23.81 8.74
CA ARG A 63 26.48 -24.98 9.14
C ARG A 63 26.65 -25.40 10.61
N LYS A 64 27.41 -24.64 11.40
CA LYS A 64 27.69 -24.92 12.80
C LYS A 64 26.55 -24.36 13.64
N LEU A 65 26.35 -25.00 14.79
CA LEU A 65 25.57 -24.37 15.84
C LEU A 65 26.28 -23.07 16.21
N PRO A 66 25.54 -21.96 16.43
CA PRO A 66 26.14 -20.70 16.84
C PRO A 66 27.08 -20.95 18.04
N PRO A 67 28.31 -20.40 18.02
CA PRO A 67 29.36 -20.80 18.94
C PRO A 67 28.90 -20.70 20.40
N ILE A 68 29.17 -21.77 21.16
CA ILE A 68 28.90 -21.86 22.61
C ILE A 68 29.87 -20.97 23.42
N SER A 69 30.89 -20.40 22.79
CA SER A 69 31.96 -19.68 23.49
C SER A 69 31.63 -18.22 23.81
N GLY A 70 31.72 -17.88 25.11
CA GLY A 70 32.04 -16.52 25.58
C GLY A 70 30.92 -15.77 26.31
N PHE A 71 30.75 -16.08 27.59
CA PHE A 71 30.02 -15.35 28.63
C PHE A 71 30.04 -13.81 28.47
N LEU A 72 28.86 -13.15 28.48
CA LEU A 72 28.57 -11.79 29.00
C LEU A 72 27.18 -11.27 28.56
N ALA A 73 26.63 -11.77 27.45
CA ALA A 73 25.32 -11.32 26.96
C ALA A 73 24.17 -11.75 27.90
N ARG A 74 23.35 -10.78 28.31
CA ARG A 74 22.17 -11.02 29.17
C ARG A 74 20.84 -10.83 28.43
N ASN A 75 20.88 -10.36 27.18
CA ASN A 75 19.67 -10.09 26.39
C ASN A 75 19.88 -10.56 24.94
N TYR A 76 18.81 -11.09 24.36
CA TYR A 76 18.77 -11.65 23.01
C TYR A 76 17.54 -11.09 22.30
N ILE A 77 17.71 -10.65 21.05
CA ILE A 77 16.59 -10.28 20.17
C ILE A 77 16.64 -11.16 18.93
N PHE A 78 15.49 -11.68 18.55
CA PHE A 78 15.27 -12.43 17.33
C PHE A 78 14.21 -11.69 16.51
N MET A 79 14.48 -11.45 15.23
CA MET A 79 13.57 -10.74 14.32
C MET A 79 13.47 -11.50 13.00
N ASN A 80 12.32 -11.41 12.33
CA ASN A 80 12.16 -11.89 10.96
C ASN A 80 12.31 -10.72 9.95
N ALA A 81 12.25 -11.05 8.66
CA ALA A 81 12.31 -10.07 7.58
C ALA A 81 11.17 -9.03 7.66
N GLY A 82 9.98 -9.41 8.14
CA GLY A 82 8.86 -8.49 8.32
C GLY A 82 9.14 -7.34 9.30
N CYS A 83 10.01 -7.55 10.30
CA CYS A 83 10.46 -6.47 11.18
C CYS A 83 11.20 -5.34 10.44
N LEU A 84 11.84 -5.67 9.32
CA LEU A 84 12.64 -4.72 8.53
C LEU A 84 11.77 -3.85 7.61
N LEU A 85 10.48 -4.16 7.47
CA LEU A 85 9.55 -3.29 6.75
C LEU A 85 9.17 -2.02 7.53
N SER A 86 9.38 -1.99 8.85
CA SER A 86 9.08 -0.84 9.71
C SER A 86 10.13 0.28 9.58
N ASP A 87 9.73 1.53 9.75
CA ASP A 87 10.61 2.72 9.68
C ASP A 87 11.64 2.75 10.82
N ALA A 88 11.24 2.29 12.00
CA ALA A 88 12.12 2.18 13.17
C ALA A 88 11.51 1.20 14.18
N PRO A 89 11.96 -0.07 14.21
CA PRO A 89 11.46 -1.02 15.19
C PRO A 89 11.81 -0.60 16.63
N PRO A 90 10.87 -0.67 17.60
CA PRO A 90 11.08 -0.19 18.97
C PRO A 90 11.91 -1.17 19.84
N PHE A 91 13.10 -1.56 19.38
CA PHE A 91 13.97 -2.53 20.05
C PHE A 91 14.38 -2.10 21.47
N ALA A 92 14.50 -0.80 21.74
CA ALA A 92 14.82 -0.30 23.07
C ALA A 92 13.70 -0.60 24.08
N GLU A 93 12.44 -0.36 23.69
CA GLU A 93 11.27 -0.67 24.52
C GLU A 93 11.09 -2.18 24.67
N LEU A 94 11.30 -2.94 23.59
CA LEU A 94 11.29 -4.41 23.61
C LEU A 94 12.25 -4.97 24.67
N LEU A 95 13.48 -4.47 24.74
CA LEU A 95 14.46 -4.90 25.75
C LEU A 95 14.08 -4.49 27.17
N LYS A 96 13.51 -3.30 27.34
CA LYS A 96 13.05 -2.82 28.64
C LYS A 96 11.95 -3.74 29.17
N GLN A 97 10.96 -4.06 28.36
CA GLN A 97 9.87 -4.97 28.73
C GLN A 97 10.38 -6.38 29.02
N ALA A 98 11.24 -6.94 28.16
CA ALA A 98 11.79 -8.28 28.36
C ALA A 98 12.58 -8.45 29.67
N ARG A 99 13.14 -7.39 30.26
CA ARG A 99 13.78 -7.48 31.59
C ARG A 99 12.78 -7.64 32.73
N HIS A 100 11.63 -7.02 32.61
CA HIS A 100 10.56 -7.10 33.61
C HIS A 100 9.86 -8.47 33.55
N SER A 101 9.46 -8.90 32.35
CA SER A 101 8.64 -10.10 32.12
C SER A 101 9.42 -11.33 31.62
N ARG A 102 10.75 -11.26 31.49
CA ARG A 102 11.66 -12.24 30.85
C ARG A 102 11.51 -12.36 29.33
N PHE A 103 10.30 -12.14 28.80
CA PHE A 103 9.97 -12.18 27.38
C PHE A 103 9.17 -10.94 26.97
N ALA A 104 9.31 -10.48 25.73
CA ALA A 104 8.46 -9.45 25.14
C ALA A 104 8.42 -9.59 23.61
N TRP A 105 7.38 -9.04 22.97
CA TRP A 105 7.13 -9.19 21.53
C TRP A 105 6.98 -7.85 20.83
N ILE A 106 7.40 -7.82 19.57
CA ILE A 106 6.99 -6.83 18.58
C ILE A 106 6.12 -7.54 17.55
N GLY A 107 4.95 -6.98 17.25
CA GLY A 107 4.02 -7.58 16.30
C GLY A 107 2.69 -6.83 16.25
N GLU A 108 1.81 -7.30 15.37
CA GLU A 108 0.44 -6.80 15.23
C GLU A 108 -0.50 -7.80 15.91
N LYS A 109 -1.20 -7.36 16.96
CA LYS A 109 -2.12 -8.21 17.71
C LYS A 109 -3.35 -8.57 16.88
N SER A 110 -3.85 -7.62 16.09
CA SER A 110 -5.10 -7.78 15.35
C SER A 110 -5.02 -8.89 14.29
N SER A 111 -3.85 -9.11 13.70
CA SER A 111 -3.57 -10.20 12.74
C SER A 111 -2.82 -11.39 13.36
N GLU A 112 -2.54 -11.33 14.67
CA GLU A 112 -1.73 -12.29 15.43
C GLU A 112 -0.33 -12.54 14.84
N GLU A 113 0.31 -11.47 14.36
CA GLU A 113 1.60 -11.53 13.68
C GLU A 113 2.75 -11.13 14.58
N ALA A 114 3.87 -11.85 14.47
CA ALA A 114 5.09 -11.55 15.19
C ALA A 114 6.18 -11.07 14.23
N ASN A 115 6.83 -9.98 14.58
CA ASN A 115 7.95 -9.41 13.80
C ASN A 115 9.28 -9.63 14.52
N ALA A 116 9.27 -9.53 15.85
CA ALA A 116 10.44 -9.82 16.68
C ALA A 116 10.05 -10.25 18.10
N PHE A 117 10.96 -10.92 18.80
CA PHE A 117 10.85 -11.17 20.23
C PHE A 117 12.19 -10.97 20.94
N ALA A 118 12.11 -10.67 22.23
CA ALA A 118 13.28 -10.54 23.09
C ALA A 118 13.21 -11.47 24.30
N ILE A 119 14.38 -11.92 24.75
CA ILE A 119 14.56 -12.68 25.98
C ILE A 119 15.65 -12.03 26.83
N SER A 120 15.39 -11.82 28.12
CA SER A 120 16.39 -11.39 29.10
C SER A 120 16.68 -12.49 30.12
N LEU A 121 17.95 -12.89 30.23
CA LEU A 121 18.40 -13.97 31.12
C LEU A 121 19.08 -13.37 32.36
N ARG A 122 18.72 -13.90 33.55
CA ARG A 122 19.25 -13.41 34.85
C ARG A 122 20.62 -14.01 35.22
N LEU A 123 21.04 -15.11 34.59
CA LEU A 123 22.33 -15.78 34.81
C LEU A 123 23.12 -15.85 33.49
N PRO A 124 24.47 -15.81 33.52
CA PRO A 124 25.26 -15.93 32.31
C PRO A 124 25.05 -17.31 31.66
N ALA A 125 24.78 -17.28 30.36
CA ALA A 125 24.36 -18.43 29.57
C ALA A 125 25.52 -19.41 29.28
N ALA A 126 25.90 -20.25 30.24
CA ALA A 126 26.49 -21.53 29.90
C ALA A 126 25.39 -22.42 29.30
N GLY A 127 25.27 -22.42 27.97
CA GLY A 127 24.42 -23.37 27.25
C GLY A 127 23.01 -22.91 26.86
N LEU A 128 22.79 -21.64 26.50
CA LEU A 128 21.49 -21.19 25.99
C LEU A 128 20.98 -22.05 24.81
N PHE A 129 21.86 -22.45 23.88
CA PHE A 129 21.46 -23.30 22.73
C PHE A 129 21.21 -24.77 23.10
N ALA A 130 21.92 -25.31 24.10
CA ALA A 130 21.66 -26.64 24.66
C ALA A 130 20.33 -26.66 25.45
N LEU A 131 20.05 -25.57 26.16
CA LEU A 131 18.77 -25.32 26.84
C LEU A 131 17.65 -25.16 25.80
N ILE A 132 17.84 -24.34 24.76
CA ILE A 132 16.91 -24.11 23.64
C ILE A 132 16.53 -25.41 22.93
N LYS A 133 17.49 -26.28 22.61
CA LYS A 133 17.20 -27.57 21.96
C LYS A 133 16.25 -28.45 22.80
N ARG A 134 16.30 -28.34 24.13
CA ARG A 134 15.44 -29.08 25.07
C ARG A 134 14.23 -28.28 25.55
N PHE A 135 14.23 -26.95 25.38
CA PHE A 135 13.21 -26.07 25.90
C PHE A 135 12.06 -25.95 24.90
N ARG A 136 11.09 -26.84 25.05
CA ARG A 136 9.87 -26.90 24.23
C ARG A 136 9.27 -25.50 23.97
N PRO A 137 9.09 -24.59 24.95
CA PRO A 137 8.51 -23.27 24.69
C PRO A 137 9.29 -22.40 23.68
N PHE A 138 10.62 -22.50 23.60
CA PHE A 138 11.39 -21.70 22.63
C PHE A 138 11.13 -22.10 21.18
N TRP A 139 10.99 -23.40 20.89
CA TRP A 139 10.62 -23.85 19.55
C TRP A 139 9.24 -23.36 19.12
N HIS A 140 8.32 -23.21 20.07
CA HIS A 140 6.99 -22.66 19.80
C HIS A 140 7.04 -21.15 19.50
N VAL A 141 7.93 -20.42 20.18
CA VAL A 141 8.20 -19.00 19.92
C VAL A 141 8.82 -18.81 18.53
N LEU A 142 9.85 -19.61 18.19
CA LEU A 142 10.45 -19.57 16.85
C LEU A 142 9.45 -19.93 15.76
N ALA A 143 8.63 -20.97 15.98
CA ALA A 143 7.58 -21.37 15.04
C ALA A 143 6.66 -20.22 14.65
N ARG A 144 6.27 -19.37 15.61
CA ARG A 144 5.47 -18.17 15.35
C ARG A 144 6.26 -17.11 14.58
N LEU A 145 7.50 -16.84 14.97
CA LEU A 145 8.33 -15.82 14.33
C LEU A 145 8.65 -16.17 12.87
N THR A 146 8.79 -17.46 12.56
CA THR A 146 9.14 -17.98 11.24
C THR A 146 7.97 -18.66 10.52
N ALA A 147 6.73 -18.47 11.01
CA ALA A 147 5.54 -19.05 10.41
C ALA A 147 5.39 -18.61 8.95
N CYS A 148 5.09 -19.56 8.08
CA CYS A 148 4.76 -19.31 6.68
C CYS A 148 3.24 -19.18 6.51
N ALA A 149 2.81 -18.75 5.32
CA ALA A 149 1.40 -18.54 5.00
C ALA A 149 0.49 -19.76 5.24
N ASP A 150 0.99 -20.96 4.94
CA ASP A 150 0.25 -22.23 5.07
C ASP A 150 0.27 -22.81 6.50
N ASP A 151 1.05 -22.23 7.41
CA ASP A 151 1.20 -22.77 8.76
C ASP A 151 0.02 -22.35 9.64
N VAL A 152 -0.83 -23.31 10.04
CA VAL A 152 -1.89 -23.10 11.03
C VAL A 152 -1.26 -22.99 12.41
N VAL A 153 -1.15 -21.77 12.92
CA VAL A 153 -0.60 -21.53 14.25
C VAL A 153 -1.74 -21.36 15.24
N ASP A 154 -2.34 -22.46 15.71
CA ASP A 154 -3.52 -22.41 16.60
C ASP A 154 -3.24 -22.78 18.08
N THR A 155 -2.07 -23.32 18.42
CA THR A 155 -1.95 -24.14 19.66
C THR A 155 -1.18 -23.52 20.83
N LEU A 156 -1.11 -22.19 20.97
CA LEU A 156 -0.16 -21.59 21.93
C LEU A 156 -0.60 -20.41 22.78
N ALA A 157 -1.86 -20.02 22.76
CA ALA A 157 -2.40 -18.90 23.57
C ALA A 157 -1.88 -18.77 25.04
N PRO A 158 -1.59 -19.85 25.81
CA PRO A 158 -1.20 -19.70 27.21
C PRO A 158 0.21 -19.12 27.46
N ILE A 159 1.20 -19.39 26.59
CA ILE A 159 2.58 -18.90 26.76
C ILE A 159 2.69 -17.43 26.29
N PHE A 160 1.68 -16.95 25.56
CA PHE A 160 1.69 -15.72 24.77
C PHE A 160 0.85 -14.56 25.35
N GLN A 161 0.40 -14.64 26.61
CA GLN A 161 -0.18 -13.47 27.32
C GLN A 161 0.84 -12.36 27.63
N ILE A 162 1.93 -12.29 26.86
CA ILE A 162 3.12 -11.49 27.14
C ILE A 162 3.12 -10.27 26.22
N HIS A 163 3.21 -9.09 26.84
CA HIS A 163 3.24 -7.75 26.26
C HIS A 163 3.76 -7.66 24.81
N PHE A 164 2.83 -7.33 23.90
CA PHE A 164 3.10 -6.94 22.53
C PHE A 164 3.28 -5.42 22.43
N ILE A 165 4.36 -5.02 21.77
CA ILE A 165 4.68 -3.66 21.38
C ILE A 165 4.41 -3.54 19.88
N SER A 166 3.82 -2.42 19.47
CA SER A 166 3.58 -2.15 18.06
C SER A 166 4.90 -2.15 17.25
N PRO A 167 4.91 -2.53 15.96
CA PRO A 167 6.12 -2.54 15.12
C PRO A 167 6.80 -1.19 14.91
N GLY A 168 6.14 -0.08 15.27
CA GLY A 168 6.67 1.28 15.15
C GLY A 168 5.83 2.28 15.95
N PRO A 169 6.20 3.57 15.90
CA PRO A 169 5.39 4.64 16.49
C PRO A 169 4.04 4.83 15.77
N SER A 170 3.97 4.44 14.49
CA SER A 170 2.75 4.39 13.69
C SER A 170 2.37 2.95 13.36
N SER A 171 1.09 2.63 13.52
CA SER A 171 0.50 1.33 13.26
C SER A 171 -1.01 1.49 13.18
N ILE A 172 -1.65 0.72 12.31
CA ILE A 172 -3.10 0.71 12.18
C ILE A 172 -3.82 0.42 13.51
N GLU A 173 -3.17 -0.30 14.43
CA GLU A 173 -3.70 -0.60 15.76
C GLU A 173 -3.81 0.63 16.67
N ASN A 174 -3.14 1.73 16.32
CA ASN A 174 -3.22 3.00 17.05
C ASN A 174 -4.44 3.84 16.66
N SER A 175 -5.29 3.37 15.72
CA SER A 175 -6.52 4.04 15.30
C SER A 175 -7.28 4.61 16.49
N PRO A 176 -7.37 5.95 16.63
CA PRO A 176 -8.08 6.53 17.75
C PRO A 176 -9.58 6.25 17.67
N ALA A 177 -10.14 6.03 16.47
CA ALA A 177 -11.53 5.58 16.32
C ALA A 177 -11.77 4.21 16.99
N MET A 178 -10.77 3.33 17.00
CA MET A 178 -10.90 1.98 17.58
C MET A 178 -10.34 1.87 19.02
N ALA A 179 -9.91 2.97 19.64
CA ALA A 179 -9.20 2.96 20.92
C ALA A 179 -10.01 2.36 22.10
N GLN A 180 -11.35 2.41 22.04
CA GLN A 180 -12.23 1.87 23.09
C GLN A 180 -12.53 0.38 22.93
N VAL A 181 -12.21 -0.21 21.77
CA VAL A 181 -12.45 -1.62 21.49
C VAL A 181 -11.38 -2.48 22.13
N LYS A 182 -11.80 -3.37 23.03
CA LYS A 182 -10.89 -4.35 23.65
C LYS A 182 -10.66 -5.53 22.71
N GLY A 183 -9.43 -5.65 22.20
CA GLY A 183 -9.03 -6.78 21.36
C GLY A 183 -9.62 -6.67 19.96
N THR A 184 -8.87 -6.09 19.04
CA THR A 184 -9.27 -5.96 17.64
C THR A 184 -8.82 -7.16 16.82
N LYS A 185 -9.48 -7.39 15.69
CA LYS A 185 -9.10 -8.41 14.69
C LYS A 185 -8.93 -7.79 13.31
N SER A 186 -8.02 -8.33 12.52
CA SER A 186 -7.82 -8.00 11.11
C SER A 186 -7.27 -9.20 10.35
N ARG A 187 -7.49 -9.22 9.03
CA ARG A 187 -6.83 -10.19 8.16
C ARG A 187 -5.36 -9.81 7.96
N ARG A 188 -4.57 -10.76 7.46
CA ARG A 188 -3.23 -10.50 6.92
C ARG A 188 -3.36 -9.85 5.54
N TRP A 189 -2.30 -9.20 5.08
CA TRP A 189 -2.23 -8.59 3.75
C TRP A 189 -0.83 -8.76 3.15
N ALA A 190 -0.61 -8.26 1.94
CA ALA A 190 0.55 -8.56 1.09
C ALA A 190 1.93 -8.45 1.76
N ASN A 191 2.08 -7.55 2.75
CA ASN A 191 3.33 -7.31 3.48
C ASN A 191 3.41 -8.00 4.85
N SER A 192 2.48 -8.91 5.14
CA SER A 192 2.49 -9.76 6.34
C SER A 192 3.83 -10.50 6.47
N PRO A 193 4.43 -10.55 7.68
CA PRO A 193 5.61 -11.35 7.95
C PRO A 193 5.46 -12.81 7.51
N SER A 194 4.25 -13.39 7.55
CA SER A 194 4.03 -14.78 7.14
C SER A 194 4.27 -15.02 5.65
N TYR A 195 3.88 -14.07 4.79
CA TYR A 195 4.13 -14.15 3.35
C TYR A 195 5.60 -13.90 3.02
N LEU A 196 6.25 -12.98 3.72
CA LEU A 196 7.69 -12.75 3.57
C LEU A 196 8.51 -13.96 4.03
N ASN A 197 8.10 -14.61 5.12
CA ASN A 197 8.68 -15.86 5.59
C ASN A 197 8.54 -16.96 4.53
N THR A 198 7.36 -17.10 3.89
CA THR A 198 7.20 -18.02 2.76
C THR A 198 8.18 -17.71 1.63
N ALA A 199 8.27 -16.46 1.19
CA ALA A 199 9.20 -16.05 0.12
C ALA A 199 10.67 -16.34 0.48
N MET A 200 11.09 -16.03 1.71
CA MET A 200 12.45 -16.32 2.19
C MET A 200 12.71 -17.83 2.23
N ARG A 201 11.75 -18.62 2.72
CA ARG A 201 11.86 -20.09 2.78
C ARG A 201 12.03 -20.68 1.37
N GLU A 202 11.22 -20.24 0.43
CA GLU A 202 11.24 -20.69 -0.97
C GLU A 202 12.59 -20.38 -1.63
N ILE A 203 13.05 -19.13 -1.58
CA ILE A 203 14.29 -18.75 -2.28
C ILE A 203 15.55 -19.34 -1.63
N LEU A 204 15.53 -19.54 -0.30
CA LEU A 204 16.65 -20.17 0.41
C LEU A 204 16.71 -21.69 0.17
N SER A 205 15.56 -22.35 0.04
CA SER A 205 15.49 -23.82 -0.01
C SER A 205 15.38 -24.39 -1.42
N ASN A 206 14.83 -23.63 -2.37
CA ASN A 206 14.59 -24.05 -3.74
C ASN A 206 14.70 -22.88 -4.73
N PRO A 207 15.88 -22.26 -4.87
CA PRO A 207 16.09 -21.17 -5.83
C PRO A 207 15.93 -21.65 -7.26
N GLN A 208 15.19 -20.90 -8.09
CA GLN A 208 14.95 -21.27 -9.49
C GLN A 208 16.10 -20.93 -10.45
N ASP A 209 17.07 -20.12 -10.02
CA ASP A 209 18.25 -19.78 -10.81
C ASP A 209 19.52 -19.92 -9.97
N PRO A 210 20.37 -20.93 -10.25
CA PRO A 210 21.61 -21.16 -9.50
C PRO A 210 22.80 -20.32 -10.01
N ARG A 211 22.62 -19.54 -11.09
CA ARG A 211 23.73 -18.79 -11.70
C ARG A 211 24.24 -17.70 -10.77
N ARG A 212 25.52 -17.35 -10.97
CA ARG A 212 26.14 -16.23 -10.28
C ARG A 212 25.59 -14.91 -10.84
N ILE A 213 25.00 -14.09 -9.99
CA ILE A 213 24.37 -12.81 -10.34
C ILE A 213 25.37 -11.66 -10.17
N GLY A 214 26.20 -11.72 -9.12
CA GLY A 214 27.10 -10.62 -8.78
C GLY A 214 26.34 -9.33 -8.48
N ARG A 215 26.51 -8.30 -9.32
CA ARG A 215 25.83 -6.99 -9.22
C ARG A 215 25.06 -6.64 -10.51
N ASP A 216 24.62 -7.66 -11.24
CA ASP A 216 23.90 -7.48 -12.51
C ASP A 216 22.37 -7.43 -12.28
N PRO A 217 21.73 -6.27 -12.51
CA PRO A 217 20.28 -6.11 -12.34
C PRO A 217 19.47 -7.00 -13.27
N VAL A 218 19.94 -7.29 -14.48
CA VAL A 218 19.22 -8.13 -15.46
C VAL A 218 19.24 -9.58 -15.02
N HIS A 219 20.37 -10.07 -14.51
CA HIS A 219 20.44 -11.42 -13.95
C HIS A 219 19.59 -11.56 -12.68
N MET A 220 19.62 -10.56 -11.78
CA MET A 220 18.75 -10.56 -10.61
C MET A 220 17.27 -10.57 -10.99
N LEU A 221 16.89 -9.74 -11.97
CA LEU A 221 15.53 -9.69 -12.50
C LEU A 221 15.08 -11.07 -12.99
N ASN A 222 15.88 -11.72 -13.84
CA ASN A 222 15.56 -13.04 -14.39
C ASN A 222 15.43 -14.12 -13.31
N ALA A 223 16.31 -14.10 -12.30
CA ALA A 223 16.25 -15.03 -11.17
C ALA A 223 14.97 -14.84 -10.34
N LEU A 224 14.56 -13.58 -10.09
CA LEU A 224 13.34 -13.28 -9.34
C LEU A 224 12.07 -13.54 -10.17
N LEU A 225 12.10 -13.35 -11.49
CA LEU A 225 10.99 -13.73 -12.39
C LEU A 225 10.78 -15.25 -12.37
N ALA A 226 11.85 -16.03 -12.51
CA ALA A 226 11.77 -17.49 -12.42
C ALA A 226 11.23 -17.94 -11.05
N GLN A 227 11.64 -17.27 -9.96
CA GLN A 227 11.12 -17.55 -8.62
C GLN A 227 9.64 -17.17 -8.48
N ARG A 228 9.22 -16.02 -8.99
CA ARG A 228 7.82 -15.54 -8.97
C ARG A 228 6.87 -16.57 -9.58
N ASP A 229 7.23 -17.12 -10.74
CA ASP A 229 6.31 -17.94 -11.54
C ASP A 229 5.93 -19.26 -10.85
N VAL A 230 6.78 -19.77 -9.96
CA VAL A 230 6.54 -21.00 -9.18
C VAL A 230 6.19 -20.75 -7.71
N SER A 231 6.26 -19.51 -7.24
CA SER A 231 6.07 -19.16 -5.83
C SER A 231 4.61 -19.27 -5.38
N GLN A 232 4.40 -19.63 -4.12
CA GLN A 232 3.10 -19.51 -3.44
C GLN A 232 2.73 -18.06 -3.13
N VAL A 233 3.72 -17.17 -3.06
CA VAL A 233 3.58 -15.74 -2.73
C VAL A 233 4.11 -14.84 -3.87
N PRO A 234 3.63 -15.02 -5.11
CA PRO A 234 4.25 -14.43 -6.29
C PRO A 234 4.24 -12.89 -6.27
N TRP A 235 3.30 -12.24 -5.57
CA TRP A 235 3.27 -10.78 -5.42
C TRP A 235 4.50 -10.21 -4.69
N VAL A 236 5.14 -10.98 -3.79
CA VAL A 236 6.36 -10.56 -3.10
C VAL A 236 7.50 -10.42 -4.10
N PHE A 237 7.72 -11.48 -4.90
CA PHE A 237 8.74 -11.47 -5.95
C PHE A 237 8.40 -10.49 -7.07
N ASN A 238 7.13 -10.40 -7.48
CA ASN A 238 6.67 -9.44 -8.48
C ASN A 238 6.96 -7.99 -8.06
N THR A 239 6.82 -7.67 -6.77
CA THR A 239 7.13 -6.33 -6.24
C THR A 239 8.62 -6.03 -6.31
N LEU A 240 9.49 -7.02 -6.03
CA LEU A 240 10.94 -6.87 -6.17
C LEU A 240 11.35 -6.71 -7.64
N VAL A 241 10.78 -7.52 -8.54
CA VAL A 241 10.96 -7.43 -10.00
C VAL A 241 10.55 -6.04 -10.49
N ASN A 242 9.34 -5.59 -10.15
CA ASN A 242 8.82 -4.27 -10.53
C ASN A 242 9.72 -3.14 -10.05
N GLU A 243 10.24 -3.25 -8.83
CA GLU A 243 11.16 -2.26 -8.30
C GLU A 243 12.48 -2.25 -9.09
N ILE A 244 13.08 -3.40 -9.42
CA ILE A 244 14.26 -3.43 -10.29
C ILE A 244 13.95 -2.81 -11.65
N GLU A 245 12.83 -3.17 -12.29
CA GLU A 245 12.42 -2.63 -13.60
C GLU A 245 12.21 -1.12 -13.57
N TYR A 246 11.55 -0.61 -12.54
CA TYR A 246 11.39 0.82 -12.30
C TYR A 246 12.75 1.50 -12.13
N ARG A 247 13.65 0.89 -11.34
CA ARG A 247 14.98 1.45 -11.10
C ARG A 247 15.92 1.43 -12.29
N GLN A 248 15.71 0.49 -13.20
CA GLN A 248 16.48 0.38 -14.45
C GLN A 248 15.82 1.11 -15.62
N GLY A 249 14.65 1.73 -15.41
CA GLY A 249 13.89 2.41 -16.47
C GLY A 249 13.41 1.46 -17.58
N HIS A 250 13.08 0.22 -17.24
CA HIS A 250 12.56 -0.76 -18.20
C HIS A 250 11.18 -0.30 -18.72
N VAL A 251 11.11 0.03 -20.01
CA VAL A 251 9.90 0.54 -20.66
C VAL A 251 8.87 -0.55 -20.97
N ASN A 252 9.29 -1.82 -21.01
CA ASN A 252 8.46 -3.00 -21.21
C ASN A 252 8.59 -3.94 -20.00
N PRO A 253 7.92 -3.62 -18.87
CA PRO A 253 8.02 -4.42 -17.65
C PRO A 253 7.43 -5.82 -17.85
N GLN A 254 8.13 -6.84 -17.37
CA GLN A 254 7.66 -8.20 -17.22
C GLN A 254 6.97 -8.41 -15.87
N SER A 255 7.11 -7.47 -14.93
CA SER A 255 6.29 -7.42 -13.72
C SER A 255 4.86 -7.00 -14.02
N PHE A 256 3.95 -7.50 -13.19
CA PHE A 256 2.61 -6.93 -13.05
C PHE A 256 2.69 -5.66 -12.19
N PRO A 257 1.81 -4.67 -12.38
CA PRO A 257 1.71 -3.53 -11.49
C PRO A 257 1.35 -4.02 -10.07
N PRO A 258 2.09 -3.64 -9.03
CA PRO A 258 1.75 -3.98 -7.64
C PRO A 258 0.39 -3.45 -7.17
N GLU A 259 -0.18 -2.47 -7.88
CA GLU A 259 -1.48 -1.89 -7.59
C GLU A 259 -2.37 -1.84 -8.84
N ILE A 260 -3.63 -2.30 -8.71
CA ILE A 260 -4.65 -2.17 -9.76
C ILE A 260 -5.86 -1.41 -9.20
N HIS A 261 -6.34 -0.43 -9.94
CA HIS A 261 -7.60 0.27 -9.68
C HIS A 261 -8.63 -0.19 -10.69
N LEU A 262 -9.83 -0.50 -10.24
CA LEU A 262 -10.94 -0.88 -11.10
C LEU A 262 -12.18 -0.06 -10.72
N SER A 263 -12.72 0.69 -11.67
CA SER A 263 -14.08 1.24 -11.55
C SER A 263 -15.09 0.14 -11.88
N PRO A 264 -15.88 -0.36 -10.91
CA PRO A 264 -16.78 -1.48 -11.15
C PRO A 264 -18.07 -1.06 -11.88
N THR A 265 -18.24 0.25 -12.13
CA THR A 265 -19.32 0.86 -12.91
C THR A 265 -18.92 2.27 -13.34
N GLY A 266 -19.51 2.76 -14.43
CA GLY A 266 -19.49 4.19 -14.76
C GLY A 266 -20.64 4.98 -14.10
N VAL A 267 -21.65 4.31 -13.56
CA VAL A 267 -22.84 4.98 -13.01
C VAL A 267 -22.51 5.62 -11.67
N CYS A 268 -22.96 6.86 -11.46
CA CYS A 268 -22.90 7.57 -10.19
C CYS A 268 -24.27 8.18 -9.86
N ASN A 269 -24.54 8.37 -8.58
CA ASN A 269 -25.77 8.94 -8.03
C ASN A 269 -25.58 10.38 -7.51
N LEU A 270 -24.49 11.05 -7.91
CA LEU A 270 -24.17 12.43 -7.58
C LEU A 270 -23.73 13.21 -8.82
N GLU A 271 -24.10 14.48 -8.90
CA GLU A 271 -23.73 15.38 -10.00
C GLU A 271 -22.75 16.45 -9.52
N CYS A 272 -21.61 16.03 -8.97
CA CYS A 272 -20.67 16.98 -8.37
C CYS A 272 -20.16 18.00 -9.41
N ARG A 273 -20.15 19.27 -9.02
CA ARG A 273 -19.72 20.39 -9.87
C ARG A 273 -18.22 20.34 -10.22
N PHE A 274 -17.42 19.72 -9.36
CA PHE A 274 -15.98 19.48 -9.55
C PHE A 274 -15.66 18.18 -10.28
N CYS A 275 -16.66 17.35 -10.63
CA CYS A 275 -16.40 16.06 -11.23
C CYS A 275 -16.00 16.22 -12.71
N SER A 276 -14.86 15.66 -13.09
CA SER A 276 -14.36 15.55 -14.47
C SER A 276 -15.19 14.61 -15.34
N TYR A 277 -16.06 13.80 -14.73
CA TYR A 277 -16.92 12.86 -15.44
C TYR A 277 -18.21 13.49 -15.97
N THR A 278 -18.61 13.03 -17.16
CA THR A 278 -19.87 13.37 -17.81
C THR A 278 -20.81 12.15 -17.78
N HIS A 279 -21.95 12.29 -17.11
CA HIS A 279 -22.89 11.20 -16.89
C HIS A 279 -23.59 10.74 -18.18
N ASP A 280 -23.84 11.66 -19.14
CA ASP A 280 -24.57 11.34 -20.37
C ASP A 280 -23.84 10.34 -21.29
N ILE A 281 -22.52 10.29 -21.18
CA ILE A 281 -21.67 9.38 -21.95
C ILE A 281 -21.25 8.15 -21.13
N ALA A 282 -21.80 8.00 -19.92
CA ALA A 282 -21.49 6.89 -19.03
C ALA A 282 -21.92 5.55 -19.62
N ARG A 283 -21.06 4.53 -19.48
CA ARG A 283 -21.49 3.14 -19.67
C ARG A 283 -22.29 2.70 -18.45
N SER A 284 -23.49 2.20 -18.68
CA SER A 284 -24.39 1.70 -17.63
C SER A 284 -24.10 0.26 -17.18
N ASN A 285 -23.09 -0.38 -17.77
CA ASN A 285 -22.72 -1.74 -17.45
C ASN A 285 -22.11 -1.87 -16.05
N PHE A 286 -22.40 -2.99 -15.40
CA PHE A 286 -21.72 -3.40 -14.17
C PHE A 286 -20.63 -4.41 -14.47
N VAL A 287 -19.51 -4.27 -13.78
CA VAL A 287 -18.57 -5.38 -13.59
C VAL A 287 -19.27 -6.42 -12.73
N ASN A 288 -19.32 -7.66 -13.21
CA ASN A 288 -19.89 -8.78 -12.47
C ASN A 288 -18.75 -9.68 -11.95
N LEU A 289 -19.14 -10.75 -11.26
CA LEU A 289 -18.20 -11.71 -10.69
C LEU A 289 -17.32 -12.39 -11.74
N GLU A 290 -17.91 -12.82 -12.85
CA GLU A 290 -17.20 -13.51 -13.96
C GLU A 290 -16.06 -12.66 -14.52
N LYS A 291 -16.30 -11.37 -14.73
CA LYS A 291 -15.29 -10.42 -15.21
C LYS A 291 -14.11 -10.30 -14.25
N VAL A 292 -14.38 -10.21 -12.95
CA VAL A 292 -13.33 -10.15 -11.91
C VAL A 292 -12.59 -11.47 -11.79
N ALA A 293 -13.30 -12.59 -11.95
CA ALA A 293 -12.73 -13.94 -11.90
C ALA A 293 -11.68 -14.19 -12.99
N ASN A 294 -11.78 -13.48 -14.12
CA ASN A 294 -10.81 -13.58 -15.22
C ASN A 294 -9.54 -12.76 -14.99
N ILE A 295 -9.48 -11.87 -13.99
CA ILE A 295 -8.29 -11.05 -13.70
C ILE A 295 -7.28 -11.85 -12.87
N ASP A 296 -6.76 -12.93 -13.44
CA ASP A 296 -5.79 -13.80 -12.75
C ASP A 296 -4.49 -13.08 -12.38
N ALA A 297 -4.19 -11.97 -13.05
CA ALA A 297 -3.09 -11.07 -12.70
C ALA A 297 -3.12 -10.63 -11.22
N LEU A 298 -4.29 -10.61 -10.57
CA LEU A 298 -4.46 -10.28 -9.14
C LEU A 298 -3.61 -11.16 -8.20
N ARG A 299 -3.22 -12.37 -8.61
CA ARG A 299 -2.28 -13.19 -7.83
C ARG A 299 -0.91 -12.52 -7.64
N ASN A 300 -0.48 -11.68 -8.58
CA ASN A 300 0.82 -10.99 -8.56
C ASN A 300 0.75 -9.57 -7.98
N VAL A 301 -0.44 -9.10 -7.64
CA VAL A 301 -0.74 -7.72 -7.21
C VAL A 301 -0.75 -7.69 -5.68
N GLN A 302 -0.36 -6.55 -5.08
CA GLN A 302 -0.43 -6.34 -3.63
C GLN A 302 -1.72 -5.63 -3.20
N THR A 303 -2.18 -4.68 -4.02
CA THR A 303 -3.30 -3.79 -3.71
C THR A 303 -4.32 -3.79 -4.84
N PHE A 304 -5.60 -3.96 -4.50
CA PHE A 304 -6.69 -3.81 -5.45
C PHE A 304 -7.67 -2.75 -4.95
N ARG A 305 -7.89 -1.70 -5.74
CA ARG A 305 -8.78 -0.59 -5.36
C ARG A 305 -10.05 -0.64 -6.20
N LEU A 306 -11.18 -0.72 -5.53
CA LEU A 306 -12.51 -0.64 -6.12
C LEU A 306 -12.91 0.82 -6.30
N SER A 307 -12.24 1.48 -7.22
CA SER A 307 -12.57 2.75 -7.88
C SER A 307 -11.30 3.19 -8.60
N ALA A 308 -11.43 3.56 -9.86
CA ALA A 308 -10.40 4.21 -10.64
C ALA A 308 -10.72 5.69 -10.89
N GLY A 309 -11.56 6.32 -10.04
CA GLY A 309 -11.99 7.71 -10.22
C GLY A 309 -13.24 7.88 -11.08
N LEU A 310 -13.94 6.78 -11.39
CA LEU A 310 -15.18 6.76 -12.15
C LEU A 310 -16.33 6.08 -11.40
N GLY A 311 -17.53 6.64 -11.53
CA GLY A 311 -18.75 6.06 -11.00
C GLY A 311 -18.81 6.02 -9.47
N GLU A 312 -19.87 5.40 -8.94
CA GLU A 312 -20.01 5.08 -7.51
C GLU A 312 -20.05 3.55 -7.34
N PRO A 313 -18.98 2.94 -6.80
CA PRO A 313 -18.88 1.49 -6.66
C PRO A 313 -20.07 0.85 -5.94
N THR A 314 -20.62 1.48 -4.91
CA THR A 314 -21.70 0.92 -4.09
C THR A 314 -23.04 0.81 -4.84
N ILE A 315 -23.19 1.46 -6.00
CA ILE A 315 -24.33 1.24 -6.91
C ILE A 315 -24.29 -0.16 -7.51
N ASN A 316 -23.10 -0.72 -7.77
CA ASN A 316 -22.99 -2.03 -8.40
C ASN A 316 -23.56 -3.13 -7.48
N LYS A 317 -24.64 -3.78 -7.91
CA LYS A 317 -25.31 -4.86 -7.18
C LYS A 317 -24.44 -6.10 -6.95
N HIS A 318 -23.41 -6.30 -7.76
CA HIS A 318 -22.48 -7.42 -7.63
C HIS A 318 -21.33 -7.13 -6.64
N LEU A 319 -21.20 -5.89 -6.14
CA LEU A 319 -20.07 -5.48 -5.29
C LEU A 319 -19.87 -6.39 -4.06
N PRO A 320 -20.90 -6.76 -3.27
CA PRO A 320 -20.72 -7.66 -2.13
C PRO A 320 -20.08 -9.00 -2.53
N ALA A 321 -20.60 -9.64 -3.59
CA ALA A 321 -20.11 -10.91 -4.09
C ALA A 321 -18.69 -10.80 -4.69
N ILE A 322 -18.38 -9.67 -5.33
CA ILE A 322 -17.04 -9.37 -5.85
C ILE A 322 -16.04 -9.29 -4.70
N ILE A 323 -16.37 -8.55 -3.63
CA ILE A 323 -15.49 -8.40 -2.46
C ILE A 323 -15.26 -9.75 -1.79
N GLU A 324 -16.33 -10.51 -1.55
CA GLU A 324 -16.23 -11.86 -0.97
C GLU A 324 -15.35 -12.77 -1.81
N TYR A 325 -15.58 -12.81 -3.13
CA TYR A 325 -14.80 -13.64 -4.03
C TYR A 325 -13.31 -13.29 -4.04
N ILE A 326 -12.98 -12.01 -4.21
CA ILE A 326 -11.59 -11.55 -4.29
C ILE A 326 -10.87 -11.90 -2.99
N THR A 327 -11.49 -11.61 -1.85
CA THR A 327 -10.86 -11.83 -0.54
C THR A 327 -10.69 -13.30 -0.21
N ASN A 328 -11.57 -14.18 -0.67
CA ASN A 328 -11.42 -15.63 -0.53
C ASN A 328 -10.35 -16.19 -1.48
N ARG A 329 -10.33 -15.76 -2.75
CA ARG A 329 -9.38 -16.27 -3.77
C ARG A 329 -7.97 -15.72 -3.59
N PHE A 330 -7.85 -14.47 -3.16
CA PHE A 330 -6.59 -13.74 -3.06
C PHE A 330 -6.44 -13.14 -1.65
N PRO A 331 -6.16 -13.97 -0.64
CA PRO A 331 -6.19 -13.55 0.76
C PRO A 331 -5.14 -12.50 1.11
N HIS A 332 -4.10 -12.35 0.29
CA HIS A 332 -3.03 -11.38 0.47
C HIS A 332 -3.41 -9.96 0.03
N LEU A 333 -4.42 -9.79 -0.84
CA LEU A 333 -4.71 -8.49 -1.43
C LEU A 333 -5.17 -7.48 -0.37
N GLY A 334 -4.51 -6.33 -0.36
CA GLY A 334 -5.04 -5.12 0.26
C GLY A 334 -6.20 -4.58 -0.57
N LEU A 335 -7.40 -5.06 -0.30
CA LEU A 335 -8.62 -4.60 -0.97
C LEU A 335 -9.07 -3.27 -0.37
N ASN A 336 -9.26 -2.26 -1.21
CA ASN A 336 -9.67 -0.92 -0.78
C ASN A 336 -10.88 -0.42 -1.58
N LEU A 337 -11.65 0.50 -1.01
CA LEU A 337 -12.85 1.05 -1.65
C LEU A 337 -12.87 2.58 -1.54
N PHE A 338 -13.22 3.26 -2.63
CA PHE A 338 -13.70 4.64 -2.58
C PHE A 338 -15.21 4.66 -2.75
N THR A 339 -15.89 5.55 -2.04
CA THR A 339 -17.33 5.76 -2.15
C THR A 339 -17.70 7.19 -1.80
N ASN A 340 -18.85 7.67 -2.27
CA ASN A 340 -19.48 8.89 -1.80
C ASN A 340 -20.30 8.69 -0.50
N GLY A 341 -20.46 7.44 -0.04
CA GLY A 341 -21.06 7.11 1.25
C GLY A 341 -22.59 6.99 1.26
N LEU A 342 -23.30 7.41 0.20
CA LEU A 342 -24.77 7.43 0.20
C LEU A 342 -25.42 6.05 0.30
N LEU A 343 -24.80 5.02 -0.30
CA LEU A 343 -25.35 3.66 -0.36
C LEU A 343 -24.60 2.67 0.54
N LEU A 344 -23.82 3.16 1.51
CA LEU A 344 -23.18 2.29 2.51
C LEU A 344 -24.19 1.51 3.37
N ASN A 345 -25.41 2.03 3.52
CA ASN A 345 -26.52 1.34 4.20
C ASN A 345 -27.24 0.29 3.35
N ARG A 346 -26.86 0.12 2.08
CA ARG A 346 -27.49 -0.88 1.22
C ARG A 346 -27.24 -2.28 1.79
N PRO A 347 -28.26 -3.18 1.82
CA PRO A 347 -28.09 -4.53 2.36
C PRO A 347 -26.89 -5.28 1.78
N GLY A 348 -26.08 -5.90 2.64
CA GLY A 348 -24.91 -6.69 2.27
C GLY A 348 -23.63 -5.87 2.08
N ILE A 349 -23.68 -4.53 2.02
CA ILE A 349 -22.46 -3.71 1.89
C ILE A 349 -21.61 -3.80 3.15
N LEU A 350 -22.15 -3.47 4.32
CA LEU A 350 -21.35 -3.46 5.56
C LEU A 350 -20.75 -4.84 5.86
N GLU A 351 -21.50 -5.91 5.64
CA GLU A 351 -21.03 -7.30 5.80
C GLU A 351 -19.91 -7.66 4.85
N ALA A 352 -19.98 -7.17 3.61
CA ALA A 352 -18.92 -7.38 2.62
C ALA A 352 -17.68 -6.54 2.92
N LEU A 353 -17.82 -5.34 3.48
CA LEU A 353 -16.69 -4.45 3.79
C LEU A 353 -15.93 -4.88 5.04
N ILE A 354 -16.65 -5.13 6.14
CA ILE A 354 -16.04 -5.37 7.44
C ILE A 354 -15.23 -6.67 7.41
N GLU A 355 -14.04 -6.61 8.03
CA GLU A 355 -12.99 -7.66 8.03
C GLU A 355 -12.34 -7.95 6.68
N ARG A 356 -12.97 -7.60 5.54
CA ARG A 356 -12.51 -7.98 4.19
C ARG A 356 -11.78 -6.86 3.46
N VAL A 357 -12.25 -5.63 3.59
CA VAL A 357 -11.67 -4.43 2.98
C VAL A 357 -10.72 -3.78 3.97
N ARG A 358 -9.49 -3.48 3.57
CA ARG A 358 -8.45 -2.90 4.42
C ARG A 358 -8.80 -1.48 4.83
N TRP A 359 -9.24 -0.64 3.89
CA TRP A 359 -9.78 0.68 4.18
C TRP A 359 -10.85 1.11 3.19
N VAL A 360 -11.74 1.98 3.66
CA VAL A 360 -12.79 2.64 2.87
C VAL A 360 -12.54 4.14 2.94
N ASN A 361 -12.39 4.79 1.79
CA ASN A 361 -12.34 6.24 1.71
C ASN A 361 -13.70 6.80 1.29
N VAL A 362 -14.25 7.67 2.13
CA VAL A 362 -15.54 8.34 1.89
C VAL A 362 -15.28 9.76 1.41
N SER A 363 -15.82 10.10 0.24
CA SER A 363 -15.70 11.44 -0.37
C SER A 363 -16.65 12.42 0.31
N LEU A 364 -16.26 12.89 1.51
CA LEU A 364 -17.05 13.79 2.36
C LEU A 364 -17.30 15.16 1.72
N ASN A 365 -16.32 15.72 0.99
CA ASN A 365 -16.40 16.96 0.19
C ASN A 365 -16.86 18.26 0.88
N ALA A 366 -17.42 18.20 2.09
CA ALA A 366 -18.01 19.30 2.83
C ALA A 366 -18.09 18.95 4.33
N ALA A 367 -18.09 19.98 5.18
CA ALA A 367 -18.36 19.91 6.60
C ALA A 367 -19.82 20.26 6.93
N THR A 368 -20.59 20.77 5.96
CA THR A 368 -22.00 21.15 6.15
C THR A 368 -22.89 20.70 5.02
N ARG A 369 -24.18 20.53 5.33
CA ARG A 369 -25.23 20.24 4.35
C ARG A 369 -25.33 21.29 3.25
N ALA A 370 -25.18 22.58 3.57
CA ALA A 370 -25.24 23.65 2.59
C ALA A 370 -24.10 23.54 1.56
N THR A 371 -22.86 23.41 2.03
CA THR A 371 -21.69 23.21 1.15
C THR A 371 -21.80 21.91 0.35
N TRP A 372 -22.26 20.82 0.97
CA TRP A 372 -22.51 19.55 0.27
C TRP A 372 -23.52 19.72 -0.86
N ARG A 373 -24.63 20.41 -0.62
CA ARG A 373 -25.66 20.68 -1.63
C ARG A 373 -25.12 21.49 -2.80
N GLU A 374 -24.27 22.47 -2.54
CA GLU A 374 -23.61 23.25 -3.58
C GLU A 374 -22.63 22.39 -4.39
N MET A 375 -21.76 21.65 -3.71
CA MET A 375 -20.66 20.89 -4.30
C MET A 375 -21.14 19.64 -5.06
N CYS A 376 -22.02 18.86 -4.43
CA CYS A 376 -22.46 17.53 -4.87
C CYS A 376 -23.83 17.55 -5.57
N LYS A 377 -24.51 18.71 -5.63
CA LYS A 377 -25.87 18.88 -6.20
C LYS A 377 -26.90 17.91 -5.61
N ASN A 378 -26.75 17.58 -4.32
CA ASN A 378 -27.58 16.63 -3.60
C ASN A 378 -27.75 17.08 -2.14
N ASP A 379 -28.87 16.79 -1.48
CA ASP A 379 -29.18 17.33 -0.13
C ASP A 379 -29.12 16.26 1.00
N GLN A 380 -28.49 15.12 0.74
CA GLN A 380 -28.44 13.96 1.64
C GLN A 380 -27.15 13.89 2.48
N PHE A 381 -26.55 15.04 2.84
CA PHE A 381 -25.34 15.10 3.66
C PHE A 381 -25.49 14.35 5.00
N ASP A 382 -26.64 14.54 5.66
CA ASP A 382 -26.95 13.91 6.95
C ASP A 382 -27.00 12.38 6.83
N LEU A 383 -27.45 11.85 5.68
CA LEU A 383 -27.46 10.42 5.39
C LEU A 383 -26.04 9.87 5.21
N VAL A 384 -25.16 10.60 4.52
CA VAL A 384 -23.75 10.21 4.40
C VAL A 384 -23.12 10.13 5.78
N CYS A 385 -23.27 11.16 6.61
CA CYS A 385 -22.77 11.18 7.98
C CYS A 385 -23.31 10.00 8.80
N HIS A 386 -24.63 9.77 8.75
CA HIS A 386 -25.26 8.63 9.41
C HIS A 386 -24.63 7.30 8.97
N ASN A 387 -24.54 7.06 7.66
CA ASN A 387 -24.00 5.81 7.12
C ASN A 387 -22.54 5.54 7.51
N VAL A 388 -21.70 6.58 7.58
CA VAL A 388 -20.30 6.45 8.03
C VAL A 388 -20.26 6.07 9.52
N SER A 389 -21.10 6.72 10.34
CA SER A 389 -21.24 6.37 11.76
C SER A 389 -21.80 4.96 11.97
N GLU A 390 -22.70 4.47 11.12
CA GLU A 390 -23.17 3.07 11.13
C GLU A 390 -22.02 2.09 10.86
N LEU A 391 -21.19 2.34 9.83
CA LEU A 391 -20.01 1.54 9.54
C LEU A 391 -19.05 1.50 10.74
N HIS A 392 -18.80 2.67 11.35
CA HIS A 392 -17.95 2.75 12.53
C HIS A 392 -18.51 1.94 13.71
N ARG A 393 -19.82 2.05 13.98
CA ARG A 393 -20.46 1.30 15.07
C ARG A 393 -20.43 -0.20 14.85
N GLU A 394 -20.68 -0.66 13.63
CA GLU A 394 -20.68 -2.09 13.31
C GLU A 394 -19.27 -2.69 13.44
N LYS A 395 -18.24 -1.95 13.02
CA LYS A 395 -16.85 -2.32 13.29
C LYS A 395 -16.56 -2.45 14.79
N HIS A 396 -17.01 -1.47 15.57
CA HIS A 396 -16.83 -1.46 17.02
C HIS A 396 -17.53 -2.65 17.69
N PHE A 397 -18.74 -2.97 17.24
CA PHE A 397 -19.51 -4.13 17.72
C PHE A 397 -18.80 -5.46 17.42
N ARG A 398 -18.25 -5.62 16.22
CA ARG A 398 -17.53 -6.85 15.80
C ARG A 398 -16.11 -6.95 16.32
N GLY A 399 -15.57 -5.87 16.88
CA GLY A 399 -14.15 -5.79 17.23
C GLY A 399 -13.22 -5.83 16.01
N SER A 400 -13.70 -5.41 14.84
CA SER A 400 -12.90 -5.45 13.60
C SER A 400 -12.13 -4.15 13.40
N LEU A 401 -10.80 -4.25 13.26
CA LEU A 401 -9.97 -3.10 12.92
C LEU A 401 -10.27 -2.61 11.49
N TRP A 402 -10.63 -3.54 10.59
CA TRP A 402 -10.87 -3.28 9.17
C TRP A 402 -12.36 -3.14 8.83
N PRO A 403 -12.71 -2.26 7.89
CA PRO A 403 -11.84 -1.31 7.19
C PRO A 403 -11.43 -0.12 8.06
N LEU A 404 -10.19 0.37 7.97
CA LEU A 404 -9.92 1.74 8.43
C LEU A 404 -10.80 2.71 7.62
N VAL A 405 -11.33 3.74 8.27
CA VAL A 405 -12.22 4.71 7.62
C VAL A 405 -11.43 5.98 7.35
N TYR A 406 -11.34 6.32 6.07
CA TYR A 406 -10.70 7.53 5.57
C TYR A 406 -11.78 8.47 5.02
N GLY A 407 -11.50 9.77 5.07
CA GLY A 407 -12.29 10.81 4.45
C GLY A 407 -11.47 11.55 3.40
N SER A 408 -12.14 12.08 2.38
CA SER A 408 -11.51 13.00 1.44
C SER A 408 -12.42 14.13 0.98
N MET A 409 -11.80 15.20 0.51
CA MET A 409 -12.49 16.26 -0.21
C MET A 409 -11.74 16.67 -1.48
N VAL A 410 -12.49 17.05 -2.52
CA VAL A 410 -11.95 17.89 -3.59
C VAL A 410 -12.08 19.35 -3.15
N LEU A 411 -10.95 20.03 -2.99
CA LEU A 411 -10.87 21.41 -2.53
C LEU A 411 -11.14 22.38 -3.68
N THR A 412 -12.11 23.25 -3.48
CA THR A 412 -12.49 24.33 -4.39
C THR A 412 -12.67 25.64 -3.61
N GLY A 413 -12.81 26.75 -4.33
CA GLY A 413 -13.12 28.04 -3.73
C GLY A 413 -14.45 28.06 -2.94
N SER A 414 -15.36 27.13 -3.22
CA SER A 414 -16.69 27.03 -2.57
C SER A 414 -16.63 26.34 -1.22
N ASN A 415 -15.77 25.32 -1.04
CA ASN A 415 -15.71 24.54 0.20
C ASN A 415 -14.47 24.80 1.05
N ILE A 416 -13.59 25.72 0.65
CA ILE A 416 -12.40 26.09 1.43
C ILE A 416 -12.71 26.45 2.89
N ALA A 417 -13.83 27.13 3.15
CA ALA A 417 -14.23 27.51 4.51
C ALA A 417 -14.64 26.31 5.38
N ASP A 418 -14.91 25.14 4.80
CA ASP A 418 -15.20 23.91 5.55
C ASP A 418 -13.92 23.25 6.06
N LEU A 419 -12.76 23.57 5.50
CA LEU A 419 -11.52 22.84 5.73
C LEU A 419 -11.11 22.77 7.22
N PRO A 420 -11.12 23.86 8.02
CA PRO A 420 -10.79 23.79 9.45
C PRO A 420 -11.81 23.00 10.27
N ARG A 421 -13.04 22.83 9.78
CA ARG A 421 -14.13 22.10 10.45
C ARG A 421 -14.09 20.60 10.16
N MET A 422 -13.41 20.18 9.08
CA MET A 422 -13.34 18.77 8.67
C MET A 422 -12.77 17.85 9.74
N PRO A 423 -11.69 18.18 10.48
CA PRO A 423 -11.13 17.27 11.48
C PRO A 423 -12.10 16.90 12.60
N ALA A 424 -12.87 17.89 13.10
CA ALA A 424 -13.88 17.65 14.13
C ALA A 424 -14.98 16.69 13.62
N LEU A 425 -15.50 16.95 12.41
CA LEU A 425 -16.48 16.07 11.76
C LEU A 425 -15.90 14.67 11.54
N CYS A 426 -14.69 14.55 11.02
CA CYS A 426 -14.02 13.26 10.81
C CYS A 426 -13.95 12.46 12.13
N ARG A 427 -13.57 13.11 13.24
CA ARG A 427 -13.53 12.44 14.55
C ARG A 427 -14.92 11.97 14.99
N GLU A 428 -15.95 12.79 14.83
CA GLU A 428 -17.34 12.41 15.16
C GLU A 428 -17.79 11.17 14.38
N LEU A 429 -17.42 11.08 13.10
CA LEU A 429 -17.78 9.97 12.22
C LEU A 429 -16.91 8.71 12.38
N GLY A 430 -15.87 8.75 13.22
CA GLY A 430 -14.92 7.63 13.38
C GLY A 430 -13.94 7.48 12.21
N VAL A 431 -13.65 8.57 11.49
CA VAL A 431 -12.61 8.65 10.46
C VAL A 431 -11.25 8.88 11.13
N ASP A 432 -10.20 8.19 10.67
CA ASP A 432 -8.85 8.33 11.22
C ASP A 432 -7.91 9.17 10.34
N ARG A 433 -8.19 9.26 9.04
CA ARG A 433 -7.41 10.05 8.07
C ARG A 433 -8.29 10.89 7.16
N PHE A 434 -7.86 12.12 6.88
CA PHE A 434 -8.51 13.03 5.95
C PHE A 434 -7.55 13.56 4.89
N THR A 435 -7.84 13.34 3.61
CA THR A 435 -7.01 13.81 2.48
C THR A 435 -7.72 14.88 1.64
N VAL A 436 -6.98 15.93 1.32
CA VAL A 436 -7.48 17.07 0.54
C VAL A 436 -6.84 17.09 -0.85
N PHE A 437 -7.67 16.98 -1.88
CA PHE A 437 -7.25 16.98 -3.28
C PHE A 437 -7.60 18.34 -3.93
N PRO A 438 -6.63 19.15 -4.37
CA PRO A 438 -6.92 20.35 -5.15
C PRO A 438 -7.70 20.02 -6.41
N PHE A 439 -8.73 20.81 -6.70
CA PHE A 439 -9.51 20.67 -7.93
C PHE A 439 -8.64 20.87 -9.18
N PHE A 440 -8.85 20.00 -10.17
CA PHE A 440 -8.19 20.03 -11.46
C PHE A 440 -9.24 20.34 -12.54
N ALA A 441 -9.06 21.47 -13.24
CA ALA A 441 -10.06 22.01 -14.16
C ALA A 441 -9.67 21.88 -15.65
N LEU A 442 -8.51 21.32 -15.99
CA LEU A 442 -8.03 21.25 -17.38
C LEU A 442 -8.99 20.45 -18.27
N GLY A 443 -9.51 21.06 -19.33
CA GLY A 443 -10.43 20.40 -20.28
C GLY A 443 -11.85 20.20 -19.74
N TYR A 444 -12.19 20.77 -18.59
CA TYR A 444 -13.53 20.68 -17.98
C TYR A 444 -14.01 22.07 -17.57
N GLY A 445 -15.24 22.42 -17.96
CA GLY A 445 -15.85 23.70 -17.59
C GLY A 445 -17.19 23.91 -18.29
N GLY A 446 -18.09 24.64 -17.65
CA GLY A 446 -19.42 24.95 -18.19
C GLY A 446 -20.32 25.49 -17.09
N PRO A 447 -21.54 25.97 -17.41
CA PRO A 447 -22.43 26.59 -16.41
C PRO A 447 -22.72 25.70 -15.18
N GLU A 448 -22.76 24.38 -15.38
CA GLU A 448 -23.03 23.40 -14.32
C GLU A 448 -21.77 22.84 -13.64
N LYS A 449 -20.59 23.14 -14.15
CA LYS A 449 -19.29 22.64 -13.65
C LYS A 449 -18.43 23.80 -13.15
N TYR A 450 -17.48 23.50 -12.28
CA TYR A 450 -16.49 24.50 -11.86
C TYR A 450 -15.43 24.70 -12.94
N GLY A 451 -14.95 25.94 -13.08
CA GLY A 451 -13.87 26.30 -13.99
C GLY A 451 -12.55 26.57 -13.26
N ALA A 452 -11.62 27.19 -14.00
CA ALA A 452 -10.28 27.54 -13.52
C ALA A 452 -10.29 28.45 -12.28
N GLU A 453 -11.32 29.27 -12.11
CA GLU A 453 -11.54 30.15 -10.96
C GLU A 453 -11.71 29.41 -9.63
N MET A 454 -11.98 28.10 -9.70
CA MET A 454 -12.20 27.23 -8.54
C MET A 454 -10.99 26.33 -8.22
N THR A 455 -9.85 26.53 -8.89
CA THR A 455 -8.58 25.83 -8.62
C THR A 455 -7.85 26.45 -7.43
N LEU A 456 -7.00 25.67 -6.74
CA LEU A 456 -6.26 26.13 -5.55
C LEU A 456 -5.50 27.44 -5.77
N GLU A 457 -4.82 27.56 -6.92
CA GLU A 457 -4.03 28.75 -7.25
C GLU A 457 -4.88 30.01 -7.37
N ALA A 458 -6.16 29.91 -7.75
CA ALA A 458 -7.06 31.06 -7.86
C ALA A 458 -7.46 31.65 -6.49
N TYR A 459 -7.29 30.91 -5.39
CA TYR A 459 -7.63 31.37 -4.04
C TYR A 459 -6.52 31.10 -3.01
N ARG A 460 -5.27 31.03 -3.46
CA ARG A 460 -4.13 30.60 -2.65
C ARG A 460 -3.99 31.36 -1.33
N ASP A 461 -4.14 32.68 -1.35
CA ASP A 461 -4.05 33.53 -0.15
C ASP A 461 -5.06 33.12 0.94
N ARG A 462 -6.29 32.76 0.54
CA ARG A 462 -7.33 32.30 1.48
C ARG A 462 -6.99 30.93 2.05
N TYR A 463 -6.37 30.07 1.26
CA TYR A 463 -5.95 28.73 1.69
C TYR A 463 -4.81 28.81 2.70
N ASP A 464 -3.77 29.56 2.38
CA ASP A 464 -2.60 29.75 3.22
C ASP A 464 -3.00 30.37 4.58
N ALA A 465 -3.97 31.29 4.58
CA ALA A 465 -4.50 31.90 5.80
C ALA A 465 -5.16 30.91 6.79
N ILE A 466 -5.73 29.80 6.31
CA ILE A 466 -6.43 28.80 7.13
C ILE A 466 -5.65 27.49 7.32
N TYR A 467 -4.48 27.36 6.68
CA TYR A 467 -3.67 26.14 6.71
C TYR A 467 -3.28 25.77 8.15
N GLY A 468 -2.73 26.73 8.89
CA GLY A 468 -2.29 26.53 10.27
C GLY A 468 -3.43 26.15 11.22
N GLU A 469 -4.60 26.79 11.08
CA GLU A 469 -5.81 26.45 11.83
C GLU A 469 -6.24 25.01 11.55
N THR A 470 -6.30 24.61 10.28
CA THR A 470 -6.66 23.24 9.86
C THR A 470 -5.72 22.19 10.46
N VAL A 471 -4.41 22.44 10.44
CA VAL A 471 -3.41 21.53 11.03
C VAL A 471 -3.57 21.43 12.55
N ASN A 472 -3.88 22.53 13.22
CA ASN A 472 -4.13 22.54 14.67
C ASN A 472 -5.40 21.77 15.04
N GLU A 473 -6.48 21.94 14.29
CA GLU A 473 -7.72 21.18 14.48
C GLU A 473 -7.50 19.67 14.27
N ALA A 474 -6.76 19.29 13.22
CA ALA A 474 -6.37 17.91 12.99
C ALA A 474 -5.59 17.30 14.15
N LYS A 475 -4.64 18.06 14.72
CA LYS A 475 -3.90 17.65 15.91
C LYS A 475 -4.82 17.52 17.13
N ALA A 476 -5.71 18.48 17.37
CA ALA A 476 -6.64 18.48 18.50
C ALA A 476 -7.59 17.27 18.47
N HIS A 477 -8.04 16.89 17.27
CA HIS A 477 -8.93 15.75 17.06
C HIS A 477 -8.21 14.42 16.77
N SER A 478 -6.86 14.41 16.80
CA SER A 478 -6.03 13.25 16.48
C SER A 478 -6.38 12.61 15.13
N ILE A 479 -6.56 13.43 14.09
CA ILE A 479 -6.86 13.00 12.72
C ILE A 479 -5.61 13.14 11.88
N SER A 480 -5.19 12.08 11.20
CA SER A 480 -4.09 12.19 10.23
C SER A 480 -4.57 12.98 9.01
N ILE A 481 -3.84 14.01 8.59
CA ILE A 481 -4.26 14.87 7.49
C ILE A 481 -3.20 14.93 6.39
N GLU A 482 -3.66 14.95 5.15
CA GLU A 482 -2.81 15.14 3.97
C GLU A 482 -3.31 16.36 3.19
N LEU A 483 -2.49 17.42 3.18
CA LEU A 483 -2.85 18.73 2.64
C LEU A 483 -1.84 19.21 1.58
N PRO A 484 -2.27 19.96 0.55
CA PRO A 484 -1.36 20.81 -0.23
C PRO A 484 -0.50 21.67 0.71
N PRO A 485 0.81 21.84 0.45
CA PRO A 485 1.62 22.75 1.27
C PRO A 485 1.14 24.20 1.09
N PRO A 486 1.48 25.14 2.00
CA PRO A 486 1.33 26.58 1.76
C PRO A 486 2.30 27.07 0.66
N ALA A 487 2.08 28.26 0.08
CA ALA A 487 2.76 28.70 -1.15
C ALA A 487 4.27 28.77 -1.03
N ASP A 488 4.77 29.15 0.15
CA ASP A 488 6.20 29.24 0.47
C ASP A 488 6.90 27.87 0.60
N GLN A 489 6.13 26.78 0.65
CA GLN A 489 6.59 25.40 0.80
C GLN A 489 6.22 24.51 -0.40
N THR A 490 5.61 25.07 -1.44
CA THR A 490 5.20 24.29 -2.61
C THR A 490 6.40 23.65 -3.30
N GLN A 491 6.30 22.34 -3.46
CA GLN A 491 7.17 21.55 -4.31
C GLN A 491 6.31 20.76 -5.27
N VAL A 492 6.68 20.79 -6.55
CA VAL A 492 5.98 20.06 -7.60
C VAL A 492 6.74 18.79 -7.94
N PHE A 493 5.99 17.71 -8.10
CA PHE A 493 6.47 16.44 -8.59
C PHE A 493 5.49 15.89 -9.63
N PHE A 494 5.92 15.83 -10.89
CA PHE A 494 5.14 15.28 -12.02
C PHE A 494 3.69 15.77 -12.08
N GLY A 495 3.50 17.09 -12.22
CA GLY A 495 2.20 17.69 -12.45
C GLY A 495 1.40 17.94 -11.18
N SER A 496 1.90 17.52 -10.01
CA SER A 496 1.19 17.64 -8.74
C SER A 496 2.08 18.24 -7.65
N GLU A 497 1.51 19.08 -6.79
CA GLU A 497 2.18 19.47 -5.56
C GLU A 497 2.31 18.27 -4.61
N LEU A 498 3.49 18.15 -4.01
CA LEU A 498 3.76 17.18 -2.95
C LEU A 498 2.99 17.59 -1.69
N ARG A 499 1.93 16.84 -1.39
CA ARG A 499 1.11 17.07 -0.19
C ARG A 499 1.83 16.60 1.06
N SER A 500 1.74 17.41 2.12
CA SER A 500 2.29 17.09 3.43
C SER A 500 1.34 16.17 4.19
N LEU A 501 1.84 15.03 4.67
CA LEU A 501 1.11 14.13 5.57
C LEU A 501 1.53 14.40 7.02
N TYR A 502 0.56 14.79 7.85
CA TYR A 502 0.71 14.85 9.31
C TYR A 502 -0.03 13.67 9.95
N ASP A 503 0.70 12.67 10.43
CA ASP A 503 0.12 11.43 10.99
C ASP A 503 -0.25 11.58 12.48
N PHE A 504 -1.22 12.44 12.80
CA PHE A 504 -1.67 12.65 14.19
C PHE A 504 -2.43 11.46 14.78
N ALA A 505 -3.09 10.64 13.96
CA ALA A 505 -3.72 9.40 14.40
C ALA A 505 -2.72 8.24 14.59
N ARG A 506 -1.47 8.40 14.12
CA ARG A 506 -0.39 7.40 14.22
C ARG A 506 -0.74 6.07 13.55
N ILE A 507 -1.44 6.11 12.42
CA ILE A 507 -1.88 4.92 11.69
C ILE A 507 -1.13 4.70 10.37
N GLU A 508 -0.35 5.68 9.92
CA GLU A 508 0.33 5.65 8.63
C GLU A 508 1.81 5.32 8.81
N ALA A 509 2.25 4.21 8.22
CA ALA A 509 3.66 3.99 7.96
C ALA A 509 3.98 4.63 6.60
N ASN A 510 4.81 5.67 6.60
CA ASN A 510 5.26 6.31 5.36
C ASN A 510 6.33 5.42 4.75
N GLU A 511 6.02 4.64 3.71
CA GLU A 511 6.93 4.25 2.62
C GLU A 511 6.42 3.07 1.79
N TRP A 512 7.12 2.78 0.68
CA TRP A 512 7.05 1.54 -0.09
C TRP A 512 8.02 0.51 0.51
N PRO A 513 7.61 -0.30 1.51
CA PRO A 513 8.56 -0.89 2.44
C PRO A 513 9.38 -2.04 1.81
N MET A 514 8.85 -2.69 0.78
CA MET A 514 9.54 -3.77 0.07
C MET A 514 10.75 -3.28 -0.75
N GLY A 515 10.72 -2.04 -1.26
CA GLY A 515 11.84 -1.49 -2.02
C GLY A 515 13.13 -1.35 -1.19
N ARG A 516 13.01 -1.33 0.15
CA ARG A 516 14.15 -1.26 1.07
C ARG A 516 15.04 -2.50 0.97
N PHE A 517 14.48 -3.69 0.68
CA PHE A 517 15.24 -4.93 0.49
C PHE A 517 16.14 -4.93 -0.75
N LEU A 518 15.96 -3.99 -1.67
CA LEU A 518 16.83 -3.86 -2.85
C LEU A 518 17.86 -2.74 -2.69
N THR A 519 17.79 -1.97 -1.61
CA THR A 519 18.75 -0.89 -1.33
C THR A 519 20.11 -1.47 -1.00
N GLY A 520 21.17 -0.95 -1.63
CA GLY A 520 22.54 -1.44 -1.44
C GLY A 520 22.90 -2.68 -2.28
N LEU A 521 22.00 -3.15 -3.15
CA LEU A 521 22.32 -4.14 -4.19
C LEU A 521 22.91 -3.52 -5.47
N ASN A 522 23.28 -2.23 -5.43
CA ASN A 522 23.77 -1.44 -6.57
C ASN A 522 22.77 -1.35 -7.75
N PHE A 523 21.48 -1.49 -7.49
CA PHE A 523 20.41 -1.21 -8.47
C PHE A 523 19.95 0.25 -8.42
N ASP A 524 20.79 1.15 -7.91
CA ASP A 524 20.46 2.56 -7.69
C ASP A 524 20.65 3.30 -9.03
N GLN A 525 19.69 4.01 -9.65
CA GLN A 525 18.52 4.79 -9.18
C GLN A 525 17.43 4.93 -10.26
N PRO A 526 16.19 5.23 -9.84
CA PRO A 526 15.43 6.39 -10.22
C PRO A 526 15.34 7.29 -8.99
N PRO A 527 15.99 8.47 -8.99
CA PRO A 527 15.75 9.46 -7.95
C PRO A 527 14.30 9.93 -8.03
N SER A 528 13.88 10.82 -7.14
CA SER A 528 12.56 11.48 -7.10
C SER A 528 12.28 12.38 -8.33
N THR A 529 12.57 11.90 -9.53
CA THR A 529 12.50 12.60 -10.82
C THR A 529 11.58 11.89 -11.81
N TYR A 530 10.84 10.84 -11.42
CA TYR A 530 9.92 10.08 -12.28
C TYR A 530 8.60 9.73 -11.59
N CYS A 531 7.48 9.85 -12.29
CA CYS A 531 6.16 9.48 -11.80
C CYS A 531 5.96 7.95 -11.72
N HIS A 532 5.98 7.41 -10.50
CA HIS A 532 5.88 5.97 -10.26
C HIS A 532 4.58 5.31 -10.73
N PHE A 533 3.52 6.07 -11.03
CA PHE A 533 2.22 5.52 -11.42
C PHE A 533 2.30 4.60 -12.65
N LEU A 534 3.12 4.92 -13.66
CA LEU A 534 3.22 4.13 -14.90
C LEU A 534 3.83 2.73 -14.75
N TRP A 535 4.53 2.46 -13.64
CA TRP A 535 5.08 1.14 -13.33
C TRP A 535 4.30 0.45 -12.24
N ARG A 536 3.67 1.23 -11.35
CA ARG A 536 3.12 0.68 -10.12
C ARG A 536 1.60 0.54 -10.13
N CYS A 537 0.91 1.31 -10.96
CA CYS A 537 -0.55 1.41 -10.95
C CYS A 537 -1.13 1.14 -12.34
N ALA A 538 -2.02 0.16 -12.44
CA ALA A 538 -2.88 -0.04 -13.60
C ALA A 538 -4.30 0.44 -13.26
N THR A 539 -4.82 1.37 -14.06
CA THR A 539 -6.13 1.98 -13.85
C THR A 539 -7.12 1.47 -14.89
N ILE A 540 -8.11 0.68 -14.47
CA ILE A 540 -9.09 0.04 -15.34
C ILE A 540 -10.43 0.75 -15.21
N GLU A 541 -10.88 1.35 -16.29
CA GLU A 541 -12.10 2.14 -16.32
C GLU A 541 -13.02 1.73 -17.48
N SER A 542 -14.29 2.09 -17.35
CA SER A 542 -15.31 1.86 -18.38
C SER A 542 -15.90 3.20 -18.79
N THR A 543 -15.13 3.99 -19.56
CA THR A 543 -15.54 5.35 -19.96
C THR A 543 -15.92 5.46 -21.43
N ASN A 544 -16.96 6.27 -21.65
CA ASN A 544 -17.59 6.68 -22.90
C ASN A 544 -18.32 5.56 -23.68
N ASN A 545 -19.58 5.83 -24.05
CA ASN A 545 -20.38 5.00 -24.95
C ASN A 545 -20.23 5.43 -26.43
N THR A 546 -19.54 6.54 -26.70
CA THR A 546 -19.33 7.05 -28.05
C THR A 546 -17.96 6.63 -28.59
N GLY A 547 -17.92 5.92 -29.72
CA GLY A 547 -16.69 5.77 -30.52
C GLY A 547 -15.86 4.51 -30.30
N HIS A 548 -16.39 3.45 -29.69
CA HIS A 548 -15.67 2.19 -29.45
C HIS A 548 -16.33 0.99 -30.16
N SER A 549 -15.58 -0.11 -30.29
CA SER A 549 -16.14 -1.40 -30.68
C SER A 549 -17.15 -1.89 -29.61
N GLN A 550 -18.21 -2.59 -30.04
CA GLN A 550 -19.13 -3.27 -29.11
C GLN A 550 -18.43 -4.35 -28.28
N ASP A 551 -17.29 -4.84 -28.74
CA ASP A 551 -16.55 -5.91 -28.08
C ASP A 551 -15.69 -5.41 -26.92
N GLU A 552 -15.17 -4.18 -26.97
CA GLU A 552 -14.31 -3.65 -25.89
C GLU A 552 -15.14 -3.00 -24.79
N THR A 553 -15.00 -3.50 -23.56
CA THR A 553 -15.86 -3.07 -22.45
C THR A 553 -15.14 -2.15 -21.45
N HIS A 554 -13.81 -2.25 -21.36
CA HIS A 554 -12.94 -1.56 -20.40
C HIS A 554 -11.66 -1.10 -21.08
N PHE A 555 -10.99 -0.12 -20.45
CA PHE A 555 -9.80 0.53 -20.97
C PHE A 555 -8.76 0.67 -19.87
N LEU A 556 -7.49 0.55 -20.24
CA LEU A 556 -6.38 0.77 -19.32
C LEU A 556 -5.89 2.21 -19.45
N TYR A 557 -5.96 2.95 -18.37
CA TYR A 557 -5.61 4.36 -18.33
C TYR A 557 -4.14 4.57 -17.97
N PRO A 558 -3.38 5.39 -18.71
CA PRO A 558 -1.94 5.48 -18.54
C PRO A 558 -1.52 6.39 -17.39
N CYS A 559 -2.25 7.45 -17.11
CA CYS A 559 -1.92 8.30 -15.96
C CYS A 559 -3.13 9.08 -15.47
N LEU A 560 -3.04 9.56 -14.23
CA LEU A 560 -4.07 10.37 -13.60
C LEU A 560 -3.85 11.89 -13.80
N GLY A 561 -2.85 12.29 -14.59
CA GLY A 561 -2.49 13.70 -14.86
C GLY A 561 -3.22 14.30 -16.07
N PRO A 562 -2.64 15.25 -16.81
CA PRO A 562 -3.27 15.88 -17.97
C PRO A 562 -3.76 14.93 -19.05
N LEU A 563 -3.07 13.79 -19.23
CA LEU A 563 -3.53 12.79 -20.20
C LEU A 563 -4.85 12.13 -19.79
N SER A 564 -5.33 12.33 -18.54
CA SER A 564 -6.68 11.96 -18.08
C SER A 564 -7.83 12.67 -18.79
N SER A 565 -7.53 13.80 -19.46
CA SER A 565 -8.53 14.58 -20.18
C SER A 565 -8.70 14.17 -21.65
N VAL A 566 -8.01 13.12 -22.11
CA VAL A 566 -8.13 12.63 -23.49
C VAL A 566 -8.61 11.19 -23.56
N ASP A 567 -9.40 10.91 -24.59
CA ASP A 567 -9.92 9.59 -24.82
C ASP A 567 -8.93 8.76 -25.67
N ILE A 568 -8.19 7.87 -25.02
CA ILE A 568 -7.27 6.92 -25.69
C ILE A 568 -7.75 5.47 -25.62
N SER A 569 -9.02 5.30 -25.27
CA SER A 569 -9.69 4.00 -25.13
C SER A 569 -9.50 3.07 -26.33
N ARG A 570 -9.54 3.60 -27.56
CA ARG A 570 -9.36 2.80 -28.78
C ARG A 570 -8.02 2.06 -28.84
N GLN A 571 -6.99 2.58 -28.17
CA GLN A 571 -5.66 1.95 -28.16
C GLN A 571 -5.47 1.00 -26.99
N THR A 572 -6.32 1.11 -25.97
CA THR A 572 -6.14 0.47 -24.66
C THR A 572 -7.36 -0.35 -24.25
N GLY A 573 -8.25 -0.64 -25.20
CA GLY A 573 -9.50 -1.34 -25.00
C GLY A 573 -9.34 -2.83 -24.89
N PHE A 574 -10.12 -3.43 -23.99
CA PHE A 574 -10.07 -4.86 -23.74
C PHE A 574 -11.36 -5.40 -23.09
N ARG A 575 -11.42 -6.73 -23.00
CA ARG A 575 -12.33 -7.49 -22.14
C ARG A 575 -11.48 -8.25 -21.14
N PHE A 576 -11.64 -7.98 -19.85
CA PHE A 576 -10.92 -8.57 -18.71
C PHE A 576 -10.01 -9.75 -19.11
N PRO A 577 -8.76 -9.45 -19.51
CA PRO A 577 -7.92 -10.43 -20.16
C PRO A 577 -7.46 -11.47 -19.14
N ASP A 578 -7.03 -12.61 -19.65
CA ASP A 578 -6.25 -13.54 -18.86
C ASP A 578 -4.88 -12.93 -18.49
N ILE A 579 -4.04 -13.70 -17.80
CA ILE A 579 -2.74 -13.24 -17.32
C ILE A 579 -1.81 -12.77 -18.44
N ASN A 580 -1.83 -13.41 -19.61
CA ASN A 580 -0.96 -13.07 -20.74
C ASN A 580 -1.48 -11.84 -21.46
N GLY A 581 -2.78 -11.80 -21.74
CA GLY A 581 -3.42 -10.63 -22.35
C GLY A 581 -3.32 -9.39 -21.44
N PHE A 582 -3.30 -9.55 -20.12
CA PHE A 582 -3.04 -8.44 -19.20
C PHE A 582 -1.62 -7.89 -19.37
N LEU A 583 -0.61 -8.76 -19.48
CA LEU A 583 0.78 -8.31 -19.70
C LEU A 583 0.95 -7.64 -21.06
N GLU A 584 0.35 -8.17 -22.12
CA GLU A 584 0.35 -7.54 -23.45
C GLU A 584 -0.22 -6.12 -23.40
N LEU A 585 -1.35 -5.96 -22.69
CA LEU A 585 -1.95 -4.65 -22.45
C LEU A 585 -1.06 -3.74 -21.60
N TRP A 586 -0.42 -4.27 -20.56
CA TRP A 586 0.51 -3.53 -19.71
C TRP A 586 1.78 -3.08 -20.45
N GLN A 587 2.15 -3.78 -21.52
CA GLN A 587 3.26 -3.50 -22.43
C GLN A 587 2.81 -2.79 -23.72
N ASN A 588 1.57 -2.27 -23.75
CA ASN A 588 1.04 -1.57 -24.91
C ASN A 588 1.94 -0.39 -25.31
N PRO A 589 2.12 -0.12 -26.63
CA PRO A 589 3.01 0.94 -27.12
C PRO A 589 2.81 2.33 -26.50
N VAL A 590 1.58 2.68 -26.11
CA VAL A 590 1.28 3.94 -25.40
C VAL A 590 2.02 4.00 -24.07
N PHE A 591 1.97 2.92 -23.29
CA PHE A 591 2.64 2.83 -21.98
C PHE A 591 4.15 2.77 -22.13
N THR A 592 4.66 2.01 -23.11
CA THR A 592 6.10 1.97 -23.43
C THR A 592 6.63 3.36 -23.75
N TYR A 593 5.89 4.13 -24.57
CA TYR A 593 6.24 5.49 -24.93
C TYR A 593 6.24 6.44 -23.72
N LEU A 594 5.22 6.36 -22.86
CA LEU A 594 5.12 7.21 -21.68
C LEU A 594 6.15 6.85 -20.60
N ARG A 595 6.45 5.57 -20.40
CA ARG A 595 7.54 5.11 -19.52
C ARG A 595 8.87 5.65 -20.01
N LYS A 596 9.15 5.55 -21.31
CA LYS A 596 10.34 6.15 -21.91
C LYS A 596 10.42 7.66 -21.64
N ALA A 597 9.30 8.38 -21.80
CA ALA A 597 9.25 9.82 -21.57
C ALA A 597 9.46 10.26 -20.12
N GLN A 598 9.34 9.36 -19.15
CA GLN A 598 9.74 9.69 -17.79
C GLN A 598 11.26 9.73 -17.65
N HIS A 599 12.01 8.88 -18.34
CA HIS A 599 13.47 8.85 -18.23
C HIS A 599 14.18 9.78 -19.21
N GLU A 600 13.55 10.10 -20.34
CA GLU A 600 14.16 10.87 -21.43
C GLU A 600 13.34 12.13 -21.75
N ASP A 601 13.95 13.30 -21.58
CA ASP A 601 13.36 14.59 -21.98
C ASP A 601 13.15 14.63 -23.51
N GLY A 602 12.07 15.28 -23.96
CA GLY A 602 11.76 15.47 -25.39
C GLY A 602 11.05 14.29 -26.05
N VAL A 603 10.82 13.18 -25.33
CA VAL A 603 10.02 12.06 -25.85
C VAL A 603 8.55 12.41 -25.87
N CYS A 604 8.01 13.00 -24.80
CA CYS A 604 6.60 13.43 -24.70
C CYS A 604 6.52 14.80 -24.00
N GLU A 605 6.08 15.83 -24.75
CA GLU A 605 5.99 17.21 -24.24
C GLU A 605 5.07 17.32 -23.00
N VAL A 606 4.01 16.49 -22.93
CA VAL A 606 3.14 16.43 -21.74
C VAL A 606 3.91 15.98 -20.50
N CYS A 607 4.73 14.92 -20.63
CA CYS A 607 5.56 14.43 -19.52
C CYS A 607 6.64 15.43 -19.13
N ASP A 608 7.23 16.13 -20.10
CA ASP A 608 8.24 17.17 -19.86
C ASP A 608 7.66 18.35 -19.07
N ILE A 609 6.43 18.77 -19.39
CA ILE A 609 5.71 19.80 -18.63
C ILE A 609 5.39 19.30 -17.22
N CYS A 610 4.81 18.11 -17.08
CA CYS A 610 4.51 17.52 -15.78
C CYS A 610 5.75 17.48 -14.88
N ARG A 611 6.93 17.14 -15.41
CA ARG A 611 8.17 17.05 -14.62
C ARG A 611 8.49 18.35 -13.86
N ARG A 612 8.06 19.52 -14.38
CA ARG A 612 8.51 20.84 -13.90
C ARG A 612 7.40 21.74 -13.41
N LYS A 613 6.13 21.47 -13.76
CA LYS A 613 5.02 22.40 -13.52
C LYS A 613 3.85 21.71 -12.84
N ASP A 614 3.14 22.44 -11.98
CA ASP A 614 1.86 21.96 -11.45
C ASP A 614 0.83 22.05 -12.58
N THR A 615 0.27 20.91 -12.97
CA THR A 615 -0.69 20.86 -14.07
C THR A 615 -2.04 21.43 -13.69
N ARG A 616 -2.30 21.67 -12.41
CA ARG A 616 -3.55 22.26 -11.89
C ARG A 616 -3.51 23.78 -11.86
N ASN A 617 -2.37 24.41 -12.14
CA ASN A 617 -2.27 25.86 -12.25
C ASN A 617 -2.94 26.34 -13.56
N PRO A 618 -3.97 27.20 -13.47
CA PRO A 618 -4.65 27.74 -14.65
C PRO A 618 -3.75 28.42 -15.68
N SER A 619 -2.62 29.02 -15.26
CA SER A 619 -1.69 29.68 -16.18
C SER A 619 -1.08 28.72 -17.19
N GLU A 620 -1.10 27.42 -16.91
CA GLU A 620 -0.53 26.37 -17.75
C GLU A 620 -1.56 25.70 -18.67
N PHE A 621 -2.86 25.97 -18.50
CA PHE A 621 -3.91 25.22 -19.19
C PHE A 621 -3.87 25.38 -20.71
N ALA A 622 -3.70 26.58 -21.24
CA ALA A 622 -3.65 26.80 -22.69
C ALA A 622 -2.49 26.04 -23.35
N LEU A 623 -1.34 25.97 -22.67
CA LEU A 623 -0.20 25.17 -23.11
C LEU A 623 -0.53 23.67 -23.05
N LEU A 624 -1.06 23.22 -21.91
CA LEU A 624 -1.44 21.83 -21.67
C LEU A 624 -2.47 21.32 -22.67
N GLU A 625 -3.55 22.06 -22.93
CA GLU A 625 -4.58 21.70 -23.91
C GLU A 625 -3.99 21.48 -25.31
N ARG A 626 -3.08 22.38 -25.73
CA ARG A 626 -2.39 22.26 -27.02
C ARG A 626 -1.57 20.97 -27.10
N VAL A 627 -0.74 20.68 -26.09
CA VAL A 627 0.17 19.51 -26.11
C VAL A 627 -0.57 18.20 -25.91
N VAL A 628 -1.62 18.20 -25.09
CA VAL A 628 -2.51 17.06 -24.88
C VAL A 628 -3.28 16.74 -26.16
N GLY A 629 -3.76 17.77 -26.88
CA GLY A 629 -4.38 17.60 -28.20
C GLY A 629 -3.43 17.03 -29.26
N GLN A 630 -2.14 17.40 -29.24
CA GLN A 630 -1.13 16.80 -30.11
C GLN A 630 -0.85 15.33 -29.76
N PHE A 631 -0.77 15.02 -28.47
CA PHE A 631 -0.64 13.64 -28.01
C PHE A 631 -1.83 12.79 -28.46
N ALA A 632 -3.05 13.28 -28.27
CA ALA A 632 -4.27 12.59 -28.70
C ALA A 632 -4.24 12.31 -30.20
N LYS A 633 -3.89 13.29 -31.04
CA LYS A 633 -3.78 13.10 -32.51
C LYS A 633 -2.76 12.03 -32.94
N LYS A 634 -1.71 11.81 -32.15
CA LYS A 634 -0.69 10.78 -32.42
C LYS A 634 -1.20 9.36 -32.16
N TRP A 635 -2.17 9.22 -31.24
CA TRP A 635 -2.67 7.93 -30.75
C TRP A 635 -4.16 7.68 -31.07
N HIS A 636 -4.84 8.63 -31.70
CA HIS A 636 -6.14 8.44 -32.36
C HIS A 636 -5.94 7.83 -33.75
#